data_AF-A0A8T1W8E3-F1
#
_entry.id   AF-A0A8T1W8E3-F1
#
_cell.length_a   1.000
_cell.length_b   1.000
_cell.length_c   1.000
_cell.angle_alpha   90.00
_cell.angle_beta   90.00
_cell.angle_gamma   90.00
#
_symmetry.space_group_name_H-M   'P 1'
#
loop_
_entity.id
_entity.type
_entity.pdbx_description
1 polymer ?
#
loop_
_entity_poly.entity_id
_entity_poly.type
_entity_poly.pdbx_seq_one_letter_code
_entity_poly.pdbx_strand_id
1 'polypeptide(L)'
;MARVWFQLVNRNGEPVGPADGVDLRAGAQVLDLRHKVTDPRFGSRCLQAVAASNLKVYKDLEAYCDPEQNLLLADNDVEDLGKSTAAAIIVEVPRVWFQLTDADTGDAFSATRVDWVPLTEERSVQDLGDAVFDKVSRVLPENVIATSLRIYASSAAYDQEDRAPLDSSDSLAGLGKDAGHPLIVEVPRPASFLTKRLADVQLLADEVVKKIKVTEPGGEKNPILMNSQALVVSEDEFQLDKLSAKQESGNPVVMTPGLHSFWQDLGDFPPSYLVRKEEVLLWQLTKSLIPTVRNERIVIVGSPGVGKSCFLMLVGMYLAFVEKKKVLIIRRVKGSGDVDNSVVYLNGEGSFARAQNVTPAQLYEFRDRVKEALVLVDGYSQEELKVPATGLSPFHFLATSCRYDKKFDDRSRLVVLPAWQRDDLLLYARLTDWVVGTGLRKTKRLADSTWPKLVNKQYFYSGGSLREFCKTPNVAKDRMTDACGHVTNGQAFQLVYTFGGDRSKDQVDRVRRHYISDRNNVEHYTRFGNWQVSVDSGHALKLLGKYGSMEKQLEVYKYAQYIGAGFLDATYEQLLHHAVHEAYAKNSPVVLTVHTESEYDEIQLCVPRVECSGEDENECYCRLVDLAAETYWHPDYPFFPFIDAVVMCQATRRGSDETETIVAYLQMTISNEKTFKPERLRRLNEAVDKNPKLVNVKRALVVVGPDPNVCSTFTLHDAPRSEEFMTLVSCFDPRQLDHKYNRGTR
;
A
#
# COMPACT_ATOMS: atom_id res chain seq x y z
N MET A 1 9.54 -56.54 46.87
CA MET A 1 9.19 -55.53 45.87
C MET A 1 8.48 -56.25 44.74
N ALA A 2 7.36 -55.73 44.27
CA ALA A 2 6.63 -56.25 43.12
C ALA A 2 6.93 -55.37 41.92
N ARG A 3 7.19 -55.99 40.76
CA ARG A 3 7.40 -55.26 39.51
C ARG A 3 6.06 -54.87 38.92
N VAL A 4 5.84 -53.57 38.76
CA VAL A 4 4.63 -52.98 38.21
C VAL A 4 4.93 -52.42 36.84
N TRP A 5 4.25 -52.92 35.82
CA TRP A 5 4.37 -52.46 34.43
C TRP A 5 3.48 -51.25 34.17
N PHE A 6 4.02 -50.27 33.45
CA PHE A 6 3.31 -49.06 33.04
C PHE A 6 3.65 -48.68 31.60
N GLN A 7 2.74 -47.94 30.97
CA GLN A 7 2.87 -47.43 29.62
C GLN A 7 2.70 -45.90 29.65
N LEU A 8 3.73 -45.18 29.22
CA LEU A 8 3.62 -43.74 29.01
C LEU A 8 2.82 -43.48 27.75
N VAL A 9 1.79 -42.65 27.85
CA VAL A 9 0.97 -42.23 26.71
C VAL A 9 0.89 -40.71 26.61
N ASN A 10 0.64 -40.21 25.39
CA ASN A 10 0.19 -38.84 25.18
C ASN A 10 -1.32 -38.73 25.41
N ARG A 11 -1.87 -37.52 25.29
CA ARG A 11 -3.30 -37.21 25.45
C ARG A 11 -4.23 -37.98 24.49
N ASN A 12 -3.71 -38.48 23.38
CA ASN A 12 -4.49 -39.25 22.41
C ASN A 12 -4.44 -40.77 22.72
N GLY A 13 -3.83 -41.16 23.84
CA GLY A 13 -3.62 -42.57 24.21
C GLY A 13 -2.50 -43.24 23.43
N GLU A 14 -1.71 -42.49 22.65
CA GLU A 14 -0.63 -43.05 21.85
C GLU A 14 0.61 -43.29 22.73
N PRO A 15 1.26 -44.46 22.62
CA PRO A 15 2.48 -44.77 23.37
C PRO A 15 3.62 -43.78 23.08
N VAL A 16 4.21 -43.22 24.14
CA VAL A 16 5.39 -42.33 24.07
C VAL A 16 6.71 -43.13 24.08
N GLY A 17 6.63 -44.45 24.20
CA GLY A 17 7.72 -45.41 24.21
C GLY A 17 7.20 -46.82 24.46
N PRO A 18 8.05 -47.84 24.56
CA PRO A 18 7.62 -49.18 24.99
C PRO A 18 7.17 -49.18 26.46
N ALA A 19 6.31 -50.13 26.84
CA ALA A 19 5.94 -50.35 28.23
C ALA A 19 7.17 -50.71 29.07
N ASP A 20 7.27 -50.14 30.26
CA ASP A 20 8.40 -50.31 31.18
C ASP A 20 7.90 -50.74 32.57
N GLY A 21 8.80 -51.15 33.46
CA GLY A 21 8.41 -51.65 34.78
C GLY A 21 9.25 -51.09 35.92
N VAL A 22 8.58 -50.62 36.97
CA VAL A 22 9.19 -50.15 38.23
C VAL A 22 9.02 -51.18 39.34
N ASP A 23 10.02 -51.29 40.22
CA ASP A 23 9.91 -52.08 41.44
C ASP A 23 9.33 -51.23 42.58
N LEU A 24 8.14 -51.62 43.06
CA LEU A 24 7.44 -50.95 44.15
C LEU A 24 7.36 -51.85 45.40
N ARG A 25 7.21 -51.24 46.57
CA ARG A 25 6.96 -51.96 47.84
C ARG A 25 5.51 -52.46 47.89
N ALA A 26 5.24 -53.47 48.72
CA ALA A 26 3.85 -53.89 48.99
C ALA A 26 3.08 -52.74 49.67
N GLY A 27 1.79 -52.59 49.34
CA GLY A 27 0.97 -51.43 49.74
C GLY A 27 1.40 -50.09 49.13
N ALA A 28 2.09 -50.09 47.98
CA ALA A 28 2.42 -48.85 47.27
C ALA A 28 1.16 -48.21 46.67
N GLN A 29 1.12 -46.89 46.71
CA GLN A 29 0.04 -46.09 46.15
C GLN A 29 0.44 -45.45 44.81
N VAL A 30 -0.53 -44.89 44.09
CA VAL A 30 -0.31 -44.17 42.83
C VAL A 30 0.75 -43.07 42.97
N LEU A 31 0.83 -42.37 44.11
CA LEU A 31 1.85 -41.35 44.34
C LEU A 31 3.28 -41.93 44.38
N ASP A 32 3.47 -43.13 44.97
CA ASP A 32 4.76 -43.83 44.97
C ASP A 32 5.18 -44.20 43.54
N LEU A 33 4.22 -44.65 42.71
CA LEU A 33 4.43 -44.92 41.29
C LEU A 33 4.84 -43.64 40.54
N ARG A 34 4.12 -42.54 40.70
CA ARG A 34 4.42 -41.25 40.05
C ARG A 34 5.83 -40.78 40.38
N HIS A 35 6.22 -40.80 41.66
CA HIS A 35 7.57 -40.42 42.08
C HIS A 35 8.65 -41.30 41.47
N LYS A 36 8.43 -42.62 41.39
CA LYS A 36 9.38 -43.55 40.79
C LYS A 36 9.52 -43.37 39.28
N VAL A 37 8.41 -43.15 38.59
CA VAL A 37 8.38 -42.92 37.14
C VAL A 37 9.05 -41.58 36.76
N THR A 38 8.99 -40.57 37.64
CA THR A 38 9.71 -39.29 37.47
C THR A 38 11.13 -39.26 38.03
N ASP A 39 11.63 -40.32 38.66
CA ASP A 39 12.99 -40.33 39.24
C ASP A 39 14.02 -40.20 38.12
N PRO A 40 14.92 -39.19 38.14
CA PRO A 40 15.93 -38.99 37.10
C PRO A 40 16.83 -40.21 36.88
N ARG A 41 16.96 -41.09 37.88
CA ARG A 41 17.74 -42.33 37.82
C ARG A 41 17.04 -43.47 37.06
N PHE A 42 15.72 -43.37 36.85
CA PHE A 42 14.91 -44.39 36.17
C PHE A 42 14.90 -44.21 34.64
N GLY A 43 15.31 -43.05 34.12
CA GLY A 43 15.84 -42.94 32.75
C GLY A 43 14.88 -42.53 31.63
N SER A 44 13.61 -42.18 31.90
CA SER A 44 12.75 -41.61 30.86
C SER A 44 13.08 -40.13 30.62
N ARG A 45 13.84 -39.83 29.56
CA ARG A 45 14.12 -38.44 29.11
C ARG A 45 12.84 -37.62 28.92
N CYS A 46 11.71 -38.28 28.66
CA CYS A 46 10.40 -37.65 28.46
C CYS A 46 9.80 -37.04 29.74
N LEU A 47 10.34 -37.37 30.93
CA LEU A 47 9.81 -36.95 32.22
C LEU A 47 10.78 -36.09 33.06
N GLN A 48 11.94 -35.72 32.50
CA GLN A 48 13.05 -35.07 33.21
C GLN A 48 12.71 -33.69 33.81
N ALA A 49 11.54 -33.13 33.48
CA ALA A 49 11.00 -31.86 34.00
C ALA A 49 9.52 -31.94 34.42
N VAL A 50 8.94 -33.15 34.52
CA VAL A 50 7.54 -33.34 34.91
C VAL A 50 7.45 -33.58 36.41
N ALA A 51 6.70 -32.75 37.14
CA ALA A 51 6.43 -33.01 38.55
C ALA A 51 5.55 -34.26 38.70
N ALA A 52 5.89 -35.14 39.66
CA ALA A 52 5.13 -36.36 39.92
C ALA A 52 3.63 -36.11 40.10
N SER A 53 3.24 -34.99 40.72
CA SER A 53 1.84 -34.59 40.91
C SER A 53 1.05 -34.39 39.62
N ASN A 54 1.73 -34.10 38.50
CA ASN A 54 1.10 -33.71 37.24
C ASN A 54 0.81 -34.91 36.32
N LEU A 55 1.27 -36.11 36.69
CA LEU A 55 0.98 -37.34 35.95
C LEU A 55 -0.43 -37.83 36.25
N LYS A 56 -1.24 -38.05 35.22
CA LYS A 56 -2.54 -38.73 35.33
C LYS A 56 -2.32 -40.23 35.17
N VAL A 57 -2.93 -41.03 36.04
CA VAL A 57 -2.69 -42.48 36.13
C VAL A 57 -4.01 -43.23 36.03
N TYR A 58 -4.05 -44.26 35.18
CA TYR A 58 -5.24 -45.06 34.91
C TYR A 58 -4.88 -46.54 35.00
N LYS A 59 -5.82 -47.37 35.44
CA LYS A 59 -5.57 -48.80 35.68
C LYS A 59 -5.10 -49.56 34.41
N ASP A 60 -5.63 -49.20 33.25
CA ASP A 60 -5.41 -49.83 31.94
C ASP A 60 -5.86 -48.89 30.80
N LEU A 61 -5.65 -49.33 29.55
CA LEU A 61 -6.02 -48.54 28.36
C LEU A 61 -7.55 -48.42 28.18
N GLU A 62 -8.33 -49.39 28.67
CA GLU A 62 -9.79 -49.34 28.61
C GLU A 62 -10.33 -48.24 29.52
N ALA A 63 -9.79 -48.11 30.74
CA ALA A 63 -10.05 -47.00 31.65
C ALA A 63 -9.63 -45.65 31.08
N TYR A 64 -8.56 -45.62 30.27
CA TYR A 64 -8.11 -44.40 29.61
C TYR A 64 -9.10 -43.90 28.55
N CYS A 65 -9.89 -44.78 27.93
CA CYS A 65 -10.90 -44.41 26.94
C CYS A 65 -12.08 -43.60 27.53
N ASP A 66 -12.26 -43.61 28.85
CA ASP A 66 -13.17 -42.72 29.58
C ASP A 66 -12.41 -42.03 30.75
N PRO A 67 -11.57 -41.03 30.42
CA PRO A 67 -10.52 -40.54 31.31
C PRO A 67 -11.01 -39.61 32.43
N GLU A 68 -12.26 -39.15 32.39
CA GLU A 68 -12.83 -38.31 33.45
C GLU A 68 -13.43 -39.14 34.60
N GLN A 69 -13.88 -40.37 34.34
CA GLN A 69 -14.50 -41.24 35.36
C GLN A 69 -13.55 -42.27 35.98
N ASN A 70 -12.44 -42.59 35.32
CA ASN A 70 -11.57 -43.71 35.72
C ASN A 70 -10.13 -43.30 36.13
N LEU A 71 -9.91 -42.02 36.45
CA LEU A 71 -8.63 -41.52 36.95
C LEU A 71 -8.34 -42.09 38.34
N LEU A 72 -7.15 -42.67 38.52
CA LEU A 72 -6.68 -43.10 39.84
C LEU A 72 -6.12 -41.92 40.63
N LEU A 73 -6.69 -41.71 41.82
CA LEU A 73 -6.25 -40.74 42.81
C LEU A 73 -4.92 -41.16 43.43
N ALA A 74 -4.22 -40.20 44.03
CA ALA A 74 -2.86 -40.36 44.53
C ALA A 74 -2.72 -41.44 45.62
N ASP A 75 -3.79 -41.70 46.37
CA ASP A 75 -3.89 -42.64 47.49
C ASP A 75 -4.47 -44.01 47.11
N ASN A 76 -4.87 -44.22 45.84
CA ASN A 76 -5.30 -45.53 45.38
C ASN A 76 -4.13 -46.53 45.36
N ASP A 77 -4.41 -47.78 45.76
CA ASP A 77 -3.44 -48.87 45.77
C ASP A 77 -3.10 -49.34 44.36
N VAL A 78 -1.81 -49.61 44.10
CA VAL A 78 -1.33 -50.13 42.80
C VAL A 78 -0.89 -51.60 42.84
N GLU A 79 -1.03 -52.27 43.99
CA GLU A 79 -0.50 -53.62 44.23
C GLU A 79 -1.08 -54.69 43.28
N ASP A 80 -2.35 -54.53 42.87
CA ASP A 80 -3.03 -55.47 41.98
C ASP A 80 -3.01 -55.07 40.49
N LEU A 81 -2.38 -53.95 40.15
CA LEU A 81 -2.36 -53.39 38.80
C LEU A 81 -1.00 -53.62 38.11
N GLY A 82 -0.94 -53.52 36.77
CA GLY A 82 0.35 -53.57 36.07
C GLY A 82 1.07 -54.92 36.14
N LYS A 83 0.33 -56.05 36.30
CA LYS A 83 0.93 -57.40 36.49
C LYS A 83 1.68 -57.93 35.26
N SER A 84 1.44 -57.34 34.09
CA SER A 84 2.13 -57.67 32.84
C SER A 84 2.14 -56.47 31.90
N THR A 85 2.93 -56.52 30.83
CA THR A 85 2.94 -55.49 29.77
C THR A 85 1.59 -55.33 29.07
N ALA A 86 0.79 -56.41 28.98
CA ALA A 86 -0.56 -56.37 28.39
C ALA A 86 -1.61 -55.74 29.33
N ALA A 87 -1.34 -55.72 30.64
CA ALA A 87 -2.17 -55.12 31.67
C ALA A 87 -1.46 -53.93 32.33
N ALA A 88 -0.65 -53.20 31.56
CA ALA A 88 0.17 -52.10 32.05
C ALA A 88 -0.70 -50.91 32.49
N ILE A 89 -0.28 -50.28 33.59
CA ILE A 89 -0.89 -49.04 34.07
C ILE A 89 -0.62 -47.93 33.06
N ILE A 90 -1.64 -47.16 32.68
CA ILE A 90 -1.45 -46.04 31.77
C ILE A 90 -1.07 -44.80 32.56
N VAL A 91 0.03 -44.16 32.16
CA VAL A 91 0.52 -42.93 32.76
C VAL A 91 0.57 -41.86 31.66
N GLU A 92 -0.38 -40.92 31.72
CA GLU A 92 -0.44 -39.82 30.76
C GLU A 92 0.60 -38.75 31.12
N VAL A 93 1.37 -38.34 30.11
CA VAL A 93 2.34 -37.26 30.23
C VAL A 93 1.70 -35.95 29.74
N PRO A 94 1.54 -34.93 30.61
CA PRO A 94 0.97 -33.66 30.21
C PRO A 94 1.94 -32.95 29.24
N ARG A 95 1.45 -32.57 28.07
CA ARG A 95 2.22 -31.85 27.04
C ARG A 95 1.37 -30.75 26.44
N VAL A 96 1.91 -29.52 26.48
CA VAL A 96 1.38 -28.38 25.74
C VAL A 96 2.38 -28.03 24.65
N TRP A 97 1.94 -28.13 23.39
CA TRP A 97 2.75 -27.86 22.21
C TRP A 97 2.73 -26.39 21.81
N PHE A 98 3.89 -25.85 21.43
CA PHE A 98 4.06 -24.46 21.04
C PHE A 98 5.07 -24.29 19.88
N GLN A 99 4.95 -23.18 19.15
CA GLN A 99 5.90 -22.75 18.12
C GLN A 99 6.37 -21.33 18.40
N LEU A 100 7.70 -21.15 18.51
CA LEU A 100 8.26 -19.80 18.58
C LEU A 100 8.16 -19.13 17.21
N THR A 101 7.64 -17.92 17.19
CA THR A 101 7.46 -17.14 15.97
C THR A 101 8.12 -15.78 16.13
N ASP A 102 8.86 -15.36 15.12
CA ASP A 102 9.50 -14.05 15.09
C ASP A 102 8.46 -12.97 14.77
N ALA A 103 8.36 -11.92 15.60
CA ALA A 103 7.32 -10.90 15.43
C ALA A 103 7.43 -10.09 14.13
N ASP A 104 8.62 -9.97 13.52
CA ASP A 104 8.83 -9.18 12.30
C ASP A 104 8.50 -10.00 11.05
N THR A 105 8.96 -11.24 11.02
CA THR A 105 8.78 -12.12 9.87
C THR A 105 7.48 -12.88 9.97
N GLY A 106 7.02 -13.27 11.15
CA GLY A 106 5.93 -14.24 11.32
C GLY A 106 6.35 -15.67 10.96
N ASP A 107 7.66 -15.91 10.77
CA ASP A 107 8.23 -17.23 10.53
C ASP A 107 8.76 -17.83 11.84
N ALA A 108 9.11 -19.12 11.81
CA ALA A 108 9.68 -19.80 12.97
C ALA A 108 10.94 -19.08 13.49
N PHE A 109 10.91 -18.62 14.75
CA PHE A 109 11.99 -17.84 15.33
C PHE A 109 13.28 -18.64 15.34
N SER A 110 14.36 -18.11 14.74
CA SER A 110 15.66 -18.78 14.63
C SER A 110 15.60 -20.21 14.05
N ALA A 111 14.66 -20.47 13.13
CA ALA A 111 14.41 -21.80 12.54
C ALA A 111 14.09 -22.90 13.58
N THR A 112 13.53 -22.52 14.73
CA THR A 112 13.07 -23.46 15.76
C THR A 112 11.89 -24.29 15.25
N ARG A 113 11.84 -25.55 15.66
CA ARG A 113 10.71 -26.45 15.34
C ARG A 113 9.65 -26.36 16.43
N VAL A 114 8.45 -26.84 16.10
CA VAL A 114 7.39 -27.05 17.09
C VAL A 114 7.93 -27.91 18.23
N ASP A 115 7.73 -27.44 19.45
CA ASP A 115 8.25 -28.07 20.67
C ASP A 115 7.14 -28.08 21.75
N TRP A 116 7.39 -28.67 22.91
CA TRP A 116 6.39 -28.81 23.96
C TRP A 116 6.95 -28.54 25.36
N VAL A 117 6.08 -28.14 26.29
CA VAL A 117 6.41 -28.02 27.71
C VAL A 117 5.52 -28.94 28.56
N PRO A 118 6.03 -29.47 29.70
CA PRO A 118 5.28 -30.35 30.58
C PRO A 118 4.32 -29.57 31.49
N LEU A 119 3.26 -29.02 30.91
CA LEU A 119 2.21 -28.29 31.61
C LEU A 119 0.88 -29.01 31.52
N THR A 120 0.10 -28.96 32.60
CA THR A 120 -1.27 -29.44 32.60
C THR A 120 -2.19 -28.35 32.04
N GLU A 121 -3.34 -28.73 31.48
CA GLU A 121 -4.22 -27.79 30.77
C GLU A 121 -5.01 -26.85 31.71
N GLU A 122 -5.04 -27.18 33.01
CA GLU A 122 -5.63 -26.34 34.05
C GLU A 122 -4.72 -25.14 34.42
N ARG A 123 -3.52 -25.07 33.85
CA ARG A 123 -2.58 -23.97 34.01
C ARG A 123 -2.95 -22.77 33.14
N SER A 124 -2.42 -21.61 33.54
CA SER A 124 -2.67 -20.35 32.87
C SER A 124 -1.72 -20.12 31.69
N VAL A 125 -2.07 -19.20 30.80
CA VAL A 125 -1.19 -18.72 29.73
C VAL A 125 0.10 -18.11 30.30
N GLN A 126 0.05 -17.49 31.48
CA GLN A 126 1.26 -17.02 32.17
C GLN A 126 2.21 -18.17 32.53
N ASP A 127 1.69 -19.27 33.09
CA ASP A 127 2.50 -20.45 33.41
C ASP A 127 3.15 -21.03 32.15
N LEU A 128 2.46 -20.97 31.00
CA LEU A 128 3.02 -21.34 29.69
C LEU A 128 4.16 -20.40 29.26
N GLY A 129 3.98 -19.08 29.41
CA GLY A 129 5.01 -18.10 29.11
C GLY A 129 6.29 -18.32 29.92
N ASP A 130 6.15 -18.56 31.22
CA ASP A 130 7.28 -18.85 32.12
C ASP A 130 7.97 -20.16 31.75
N ALA A 131 7.23 -21.24 31.51
CA ALA A 131 7.80 -22.54 31.13
C ALA A 131 8.50 -22.50 29.77
N VAL A 132 7.94 -21.80 28.78
CA VAL A 132 8.56 -21.60 27.47
C VAL A 132 9.82 -20.77 27.61
N PHE A 133 9.78 -19.67 28.36
CA PHE A 133 10.93 -18.82 28.62
C PHE A 133 12.06 -19.60 29.29
N ASP A 134 11.79 -20.36 30.35
CA ASP A 134 12.79 -21.19 31.03
C ASP A 134 13.43 -22.19 30.06
N LYS A 135 12.63 -22.81 29.18
CA LYS A 135 13.08 -23.78 28.19
C LYS A 135 13.96 -23.15 27.10
N VAL A 136 13.63 -21.94 26.63
CA VAL A 136 14.24 -21.34 25.42
C VAL A 136 15.05 -20.06 25.70
N SER A 137 15.20 -19.65 26.96
CA SER A 137 15.89 -18.42 27.38
C SER A 137 17.24 -18.19 26.71
N ARG A 138 18.01 -19.25 26.48
CA ARG A 138 19.33 -19.19 25.83
C ARG A 138 19.31 -18.78 24.36
N VAL A 139 18.20 -18.96 23.67
CA VAL A 139 18.03 -18.57 22.26
C VAL A 139 17.27 -17.25 22.10
N LEU A 140 16.67 -16.73 23.17
CA LEU A 140 15.96 -15.46 23.15
C LEU A 140 16.94 -14.28 23.23
N PRO A 141 16.60 -13.10 22.67
CA PRO A 141 17.40 -11.88 22.82
C PRO A 141 17.56 -11.46 24.29
N GLU A 142 18.70 -10.87 24.66
CA GLU A 142 19.08 -10.52 26.05
C GLU A 142 18.07 -9.66 26.85
N ASN A 143 17.12 -8.99 26.18
CA ASN A 143 16.12 -8.11 26.80
C ASN A 143 14.69 -8.66 26.78
N VAL A 144 14.49 -9.90 26.33
CA VAL A 144 13.18 -10.57 26.39
C VAL A 144 13.03 -11.21 27.76
N ILE A 145 11.89 -10.99 28.41
CA ILE A 145 11.46 -11.68 29.64
C ILE A 145 10.17 -12.45 29.37
N ALA A 146 9.81 -13.42 30.22
CA ALA A 146 8.64 -14.27 30.01
C ALA A 146 7.35 -13.49 29.72
N THR A 147 7.09 -12.40 30.46
CA THR A 147 5.92 -11.52 30.27
C THR A 147 5.94 -10.71 28.99
N SER A 148 7.07 -10.67 28.26
CA SER A 148 7.16 -10.03 26.94
C SER A 148 6.68 -10.95 25.82
N LEU A 149 6.61 -12.26 26.04
CA LEU A 149 6.13 -13.22 25.05
C LEU A 149 4.61 -13.07 24.87
N ARG A 150 4.15 -12.94 23.62
CA ARG A 150 2.72 -12.93 23.31
C ARG A 150 2.29 -14.30 22.83
N ILE A 151 1.24 -14.84 23.44
CA ILE A 151 0.80 -16.21 23.19
C ILE A 151 -0.54 -16.18 22.47
N TYR A 152 -0.68 -16.95 21.40
CA TYR A 152 -1.90 -17.06 20.60
C TYR A 152 -2.35 -18.52 20.56
N ALA A 153 -3.67 -18.71 20.52
CA ALA A 153 -4.29 -20.04 20.59
C ALA A 153 -3.88 -21.00 19.47
N SER A 154 -3.57 -20.48 18.28
CA SER A 154 -3.17 -21.29 17.10
C SER A 154 -2.56 -20.41 16.00
N SER A 155 -1.98 -21.02 14.96
CA SER A 155 -1.56 -20.30 13.74
C SER A 155 -2.73 -19.54 13.12
N ALA A 156 -3.92 -20.14 13.05
CA ALA A 156 -5.09 -19.48 12.47
C ALA A 156 -5.50 -18.21 13.26
N ALA A 157 -5.40 -18.23 14.59
CA ALA A 157 -5.64 -17.05 15.42
C ALA A 157 -4.52 -16.00 15.26
N TYR A 158 -3.28 -16.44 15.09
CA TYR A 158 -2.14 -15.58 14.78
C TYR A 158 -2.23 -14.94 13.39
N ASP A 159 -2.90 -15.57 12.44
CA ASP A 159 -3.01 -15.10 11.04
C ASP A 159 -4.20 -14.15 10.79
N GLN A 160 -5.10 -13.96 11.76
CA GLN A 160 -6.25 -13.05 11.65
C GLN A 160 -5.84 -11.56 11.64
N GLU A 161 -6.65 -10.70 10.99
CA GLU A 161 -6.37 -9.26 10.82
C GLU A 161 -6.31 -8.46 12.15
N ASP A 162 -7.03 -8.93 13.17
CA ASP A 162 -7.13 -8.36 14.54
C ASP A 162 -6.48 -9.28 15.59
N ARG A 163 -5.31 -9.85 15.29
CA ARG A 163 -4.53 -10.75 16.16
C ARG A 163 -4.70 -10.43 17.65
N ALA A 164 -5.51 -11.23 18.34
CA ALA A 164 -5.75 -11.10 19.77
C ALA A 164 -4.89 -12.13 20.50
N PRO A 165 -3.82 -11.72 21.22
CA PRO A 165 -3.12 -12.64 22.11
C PRO A 165 -4.07 -13.07 23.23
N LEU A 166 -3.86 -14.27 23.76
CA LEU A 166 -4.54 -14.75 24.95
C LEU A 166 -4.13 -13.91 26.16
N ASP A 167 -5.07 -13.68 27.06
CA ASP A 167 -4.81 -12.99 28.32
C ASP A 167 -4.02 -13.90 29.27
N SER A 168 -3.20 -13.31 30.13
CA SER A 168 -2.28 -14.06 31.01
C SER A 168 -3.00 -15.04 31.95
N SER A 169 -4.26 -14.76 32.30
CA SER A 169 -5.12 -15.59 33.14
C SER A 169 -5.93 -16.65 32.39
N ASP A 170 -5.88 -16.66 31.05
CA ASP A 170 -6.66 -17.61 30.26
C ASP A 170 -6.19 -19.04 30.51
N SER A 171 -7.15 -19.98 30.49
CA SER A 171 -6.87 -21.41 30.66
C SER A 171 -6.30 -22.02 29.38
N LEU A 172 -5.37 -22.97 29.54
CA LEU A 172 -4.83 -23.76 28.45
C LEU A 172 -5.75 -24.92 28.01
N ALA A 173 -6.94 -25.04 28.62
CA ALA A 173 -7.90 -26.09 28.32
C ALA A 173 -8.19 -26.18 26.81
N GLY A 174 -7.84 -27.32 26.22
CA GLY A 174 -8.06 -27.57 24.80
C GLY A 174 -7.10 -26.88 23.81
N LEU A 175 -6.01 -26.26 24.27
CA LEU A 175 -4.99 -25.63 23.43
C LEU A 175 -3.70 -26.46 23.38
N GLY A 176 -2.94 -26.37 22.28
CA GLY A 176 -1.63 -27.02 22.17
C GLY A 176 -1.65 -28.55 22.31
N LYS A 177 -2.71 -29.21 21.82
CA LYS A 177 -2.97 -30.64 22.05
C LYS A 177 -1.94 -31.57 21.41
N ASP A 178 -1.42 -31.17 20.25
CA ASP A 178 -0.47 -31.94 19.46
C ASP A 178 0.43 -31.01 18.62
N ALA A 179 1.43 -31.59 17.96
CA ALA A 179 2.39 -30.84 17.14
C ALA A 179 1.77 -30.21 15.87
N GLY A 180 0.60 -30.68 15.41
CA GLY A 180 -0.14 -30.10 14.30
C GLY A 180 -1.01 -28.91 14.71
N HIS A 181 -1.32 -28.79 16.00
CA HIS A 181 -2.11 -27.70 16.58
C HIS A 181 -1.39 -27.00 17.75
N PRO A 182 -0.18 -26.45 17.54
CA PRO A 182 0.57 -25.77 18.60
C PRO A 182 0.01 -24.37 18.89
N LEU A 183 0.21 -23.88 20.12
CA LEU A 183 0.09 -22.44 20.40
C LEU A 183 1.23 -21.67 19.73
N ILE A 184 0.97 -20.43 19.31
CA ILE A 184 2.01 -19.56 18.75
C ILE A 184 2.54 -18.67 19.85
N VAL A 185 3.85 -18.71 20.07
CA VAL A 185 4.54 -17.84 21.04
C VAL A 185 5.39 -16.85 20.25
N GLU A 186 4.89 -15.62 20.13
CA GLU A 186 5.56 -14.53 19.42
C GLU A 186 6.69 -13.95 20.29
N VAL A 187 7.90 -13.92 19.73
CA VAL A 187 9.08 -13.29 20.32
C VAL A 187 9.14 -11.84 19.85
N PRO A 188 8.90 -10.85 20.73
CA PRO A 188 8.90 -9.45 20.34
C PRO A 188 10.32 -8.95 20.04
N ARG A 189 10.43 -8.00 19.12
CA ARG A 189 11.68 -7.26 18.89
C ARG A 189 11.95 -6.37 20.11
N PRO A 190 13.17 -6.40 20.69
CA PRO A 190 13.56 -5.37 21.63
C PRO A 190 13.46 -4.00 20.93
N ALA A 191 12.76 -3.05 21.56
CA ALA A 191 12.75 -1.64 21.17
C ALA A 191 14.17 -1.01 21.13
N SER A 192 15.21 -1.78 21.48
CA SER A 192 16.61 -1.35 21.56
C SER A 192 17.40 -1.40 20.24
N PHE A 193 16.84 -1.84 19.10
CA PHE A 193 17.51 -1.70 17.80
C PHE A 193 17.41 -0.29 17.19
N LEU A 194 16.46 0.53 17.64
CA LEU A 194 16.45 1.98 17.36
C LEU A 194 17.47 2.70 18.26
N THR A 195 17.63 2.27 19.51
CA THR A 195 18.50 2.95 20.50
C THR A 195 19.98 2.58 20.40
N LYS A 196 20.37 1.36 19.97
CA LYS A 196 21.79 1.03 19.76
C LYS A 196 22.39 1.73 18.53
N ARG A 197 21.63 1.85 17.42
CA ARG A 197 22.06 2.65 16.27
C ARG A 197 22.11 4.14 16.57
N LEU A 198 21.20 4.65 17.41
CA LEU A 198 21.29 6.02 17.91
C LEU A 198 22.49 6.20 18.85
N ALA A 199 22.81 5.24 19.72
CA ALA A 199 23.95 5.33 20.63
C ALA A 199 25.30 5.22 19.91
N ASP A 200 25.44 4.37 18.89
CA ASP A 200 26.66 4.24 18.09
C ASP A 200 26.85 5.45 17.16
N VAL A 201 25.76 6.01 16.62
CA VAL A 201 25.78 7.28 15.86
C VAL A 201 26.02 8.47 16.79
N GLN A 202 25.52 8.44 18.04
CA GLN A 202 25.77 9.46 19.06
C GLN A 202 27.20 9.39 19.59
N LEU A 203 27.81 8.20 19.72
CA LEU A 203 29.22 8.04 20.11
C LEU A 203 30.17 8.51 19.00
N LEU A 204 29.84 8.20 17.73
CA LEU A 204 30.56 8.75 16.57
C LEU A 204 30.37 10.28 16.45
N ALA A 205 29.16 10.79 16.73
CA ALA A 205 28.89 12.22 16.77
C ALA A 205 29.58 12.92 17.95
N ASP A 206 29.66 12.29 19.12
CA ASP A 206 30.29 12.84 20.33
C ASP A 206 31.83 12.79 20.24
N GLU A 207 32.43 11.80 19.56
CA GLU A 207 33.85 11.81 19.19
C GLU A 207 34.18 12.91 18.16
N VAL A 208 33.29 13.15 17.19
CA VAL A 208 33.41 14.26 16.24
C VAL A 208 33.24 15.62 16.95
N VAL A 209 32.31 15.74 17.89
CA VAL A 209 32.06 16.95 18.69
C VAL A 209 33.20 17.21 19.70
N LYS A 210 33.83 16.16 20.27
CA LYS A 210 35.03 16.31 21.12
C LYS A 210 36.25 16.79 20.32
N LYS A 211 36.35 16.48 19.03
CA LYS A 211 37.40 17.02 18.14
C LYS A 211 37.15 18.47 17.70
N ILE A 212 35.95 19.02 17.91
CA ILE A 212 35.56 20.38 17.47
C ILE A 212 35.75 21.46 18.56
N LYS A 213 35.98 21.09 19.83
CA LYS A 213 36.21 22.06 20.91
C LYS A 213 37.70 22.32 21.19
N VAL A 214 38.40 22.96 20.26
CA VAL A 214 39.55 23.84 20.57
C VAL A 214 39.58 24.99 19.57
N THR A 215 38.94 26.13 19.88
CA THR A 215 39.52 27.47 19.68
C THR A 215 38.70 28.54 20.39
N GLU A 216 39.43 29.47 21.01
CA GLU A 216 39.04 30.48 22.00
C GLU A 216 38.29 31.71 21.45
N PRO A 217 37.78 32.60 22.35
CA PRO A 217 36.87 33.69 22.00
C PRO A 217 37.59 35.00 21.62
N GLY A 218 37.07 35.67 20.58
CA GLY A 218 37.43 37.05 20.24
C GLY A 218 37.94 37.20 18.81
N GLY A 219 37.10 37.70 17.90
CA GLY A 219 37.45 38.00 16.51
C GLY A 219 36.28 37.75 15.57
N GLU A 220 35.95 38.75 14.74
CA GLU A 220 34.76 38.88 13.89
C GLU A 220 34.33 37.60 13.15
N LYS A 221 33.08 37.17 13.39
CA LYS A 221 32.47 36.00 12.73
C LYS A 221 31.67 36.43 11.50
N ASN A 222 32.19 36.09 10.33
CA ASN A 222 31.37 35.87 9.13
C ASN A 222 31.29 34.34 8.92
N PRO A 223 30.21 33.65 9.34
CA PRO A 223 30.26 32.22 9.67
C PRO A 223 29.93 31.26 8.51
N ILE A 224 29.93 31.70 7.25
CA ILE A 224 29.13 30.97 6.26
C ILE A 224 29.78 29.69 5.74
N LEU A 225 31.12 29.52 5.71
CA LEU A 225 31.70 28.20 5.35
C LEU A 225 33.17 28.11 5.73
N MET A 226 33.60 26.99 6.36
CA MET A 226 34.95 26.39 6.22
C MET A 226 35.13 24.97 6.79
N ASN A 227 34.07 24.21 7.11
CA ASN A 227 34.24 22.82 7.52
C ASN A 227 33.84 21.87 6.38
N SER A 228 34.79 21.62 5.49
CA SER A 228 34.70 20.60 4.43
C SER A 228 34.61 19.20 5.06
N GLN A 229 33.51 18.49 4.81
CA GLN A 229 33.28 17.14 5.33
C GLN A 229 33.51 16.11 4.23
N ALA A 230 34.05 14.94 4.59
CA ALA A 230 34.14 13.81 3.68
C ALA A 230 32.74 13.21 3.46
N LEU A 231 32.41 12.89 2.22
CA LEU A 231 31.12 12.27 1.90
C LEU A 231 31.11 10.78 2.27
N VAL A 232 30.07 10.34 2.99
CA VAL A 232 29.83 8.93 3.34
C VAL A 232 28.59 8.42 2.58
N VAL A 233 28.67 8.40 1.24
CA VAL A 233 27.62 7.87 0.37
C VAL A 233 28.26 6.90 -0.61
N SER A 234 27.69 5.70 -0.74
CA SER A 234 28.19 4.69 -1.69
C SER A 234 27.96 5.15 -3.13
N GLU A 235 28.95 4.93 -3.99
CA GLU A 235 28.86 5.29 -5.41
C GLU A 235 27.69 4.57 -6.12
N ASP A 236 27.38 3.34 -5.69
CA ASP A 236 26.27 2.58 -6.26
C ASP A 236 24.89 3.22 -6.02
N GLU A 237 24.76 4.14 -5.05
CA GLU A 237 23.51 4.88 -4.80
C GLU A 237 23.23 5.96 -5.85
N PHE A 238 24.27 6.42 -6.57
CA PHE A 238 24.16 7.51 -7.55
C PHE A 238 24.84 7.22 -8.90
N GLN A 239 25.18 5.96 -9.18
CA GLN A 239 25.81 5.57 -10.43
C GLN A 239 24.81 5.53 -11.59
N LEU A 240 24.60 6.69 -12.23
CA LEU A 240 23.62 6.88 -13.29
C LEU A 240 23.86 6.00 -14.53
N ASP A 241 25.11 5.62 -14.82
CA ASP A 241 25.42 4.76 -15.97
C ASP A 241 24.97 3.31 -15.82
N LYS A 242 24.71 2.87 -14.58
CA LYS A 242 24.18 1.54 -14.29
C LYS A 242 22.65 1.49 -14.30
N LEU A 243 21.95 2.62 -14.50
CA LEU A 243 20.49 2.66 -14.46
C LEU A 243 19.83 1.71 -15.46
N SER A 244 20.33 1.61 -16.71
CA SER A 244 19.73 0.72 -17.72
C SER A 244 19.78 -0.74 -17.28
N ALA A 245 20.96 -1.21 -16.85
CA ALA A 245 21.14 -2.57 -16.36
C ALA A 245 20.29 -2.85 -15.11
N LYS A 246 20.15 -1.85 -14.23
CA LYS A 246 19.30 -1.96 -13.04
C LYS A 246 17.81 -2.03 -13.39
N GLN A 247 17.36 -1.21 -14.35
CA GLN A 247 15.98 -1.18 -14.82
C GLN A 247 15.56 -2.51 -15.46
N GLU A 248 16.46 -3.14 -16.20
CA GLU A 248 16.25 -4.43 -16.87
C GLU A 248 16.35 -5.65 -15.91
N SER A 249 16.79 -5.43 -14.67
CA SER A 249 16.92 -6.49 -13.68
C SER A 249 15.57 -6.88 -13.06
N GLY A 250 15.50 -8.07 -12.43
CA GLY A 250 14.31 -8.51 -11.68
C GLY A 250 13.97 -7.66 -10.44
N ASN A 251 14.85 -6.74 -10.03
CA ASN A 251 14.57 -5.79 -8.95
C ASN A 251 15.16 -4.41 -9.31
N PRO A 252 14.39 -3.53 -9.98
CA PRO A 252 14.83 -2.20 -10.39
C PRO A 252 14.89 -1.16 -9.26
N VAL A 253 14.87 -1.58 -7.99
CA VAL A 253 15.02 -0.68 -6.83
C VAL A 253 16.48 -0.59 -6.40
N VAL A 254 16.99 0.64 -6.29
CA VAL A 254 18.27 0.98 -5.67
C VAL A 254 17.99 1.43 -4.24
N MET A 255 18.68 0.85 -3.26
CA MET A 255 18.62 1.32 -1.88
C MET A 255 19.51 2.55 -1.75
N THR A 256 19.01 3.60 -1.09
CA THR A 256 19.68 4.91 -1.04
C THR A 256 19.81 5.45 0.40
N PRO A 257 20.31 4.66 1.37
CA PRO A 257 20.42 5.09 2.77
C PRO A 257 21.43 6.23 2.97
N GLY A 258 22.54 6.25 2.24
CA GLY A 258 23.54 7.31 2.31
C GLY A 258 22.99 8.62 1.76
N LEU A 259 22.36 8.58 0.57
CA LEU A 259 21.69 9.75 -0.01
C LEU A 259 20.55 10.25 0.89
N HIS A 260 19.71 9.34 1.40
CA HIS A 260 18.63 9.71 2.31
C HIS A 260 19.15 10.45 3.54
N SER A 261 20.16 9.89 4.22
CA SER A 261 20.81 10.55 5.37
C SER A 261 21.46 11.88 4.99
N PHE A 262 22.13 11.95 3.84
CA PHE A 262 22.79 13.16 3.38
C PHE A 262 21.80 14.31 3.10
N TRP A 263 20.61 14.00 2.57
CA TRP A 263 19.60 14.99 2.17
C TRP A 263 18.51 15.25 3.21
N GLN A 264 18.48 14.52 4.34
CA GLN A 264 17.39 14.51 5.32
C GLN A 264 16.87 15.91 5.70
N ASP A 265 17.76 16.84 6.06
CA ASP A 265 17.36 18.20 6.45
C ASP A 265 17.27 19.18 5.25
N LEU A 266 17.71 18.76 4.07
CA LEU A 266 17.79 19.60 2.86
C LEU A 266 16.66 19.31 1.86
N GLY A 267 15.47 18.99 2.39
CA GLY A 267 14.29 18.62 1.61
C GLY A 267 14.20 17.14 1.26
N ASP A 268 15.02 16.31 1.89
CA ASP A 268 15.01 14.85 1.88
C ASP A 268 15.31 14.21 0.49
N PHE A 269 15.66 12.93 0.51
CA PHE A 269 15.81 12.04 -0.64
C PHE A 269 15.25 10.67 -0.23
N PRO A 270 14.48 9.96 -1.07
CA PRO A 270 13.82 8.73 -0.64
C PRO A 270 14.84 7.65 -0.20
N PRO A 271 14.50 6.78 0.77
CA PRO A 271 15.39 5.70 1.23
C PRO A 271 15.55 4.56 0.22
N SER A 272 14.70 4.53 -0.80
CA SER A 272 14.83 3.65 -1.96
C SER A 272 14.38 4.37 -3.22
N TYR A 273 15.00 4.04 -4.35
CA TYR A 273 14.80 4.70 -5.63
C TYR A 273 14.48 3.66 -6.70
N LEU A 274 13.26 3.69 -7.25
CA LEU A 274 12.86 2.81 -8.35
C LEU A 274 13.32 3.40 -9.68
N VAL A 275 14.16 2.66 -10.41
CA VAL A 275 14.65 3.08 -11.72
C VAL A 275 13.59 2.82 -12.79
N ARG A 276 13.07 3.90 -13.38
CA ARG A 276 12.09 3.85 -14.47
C ARG A 276 12.75 3.90 -15.85
N LYS A 277 12.04 3.39 -16.86
CA LYS A 277 12.50 3.47 -18.27
C LYS A 277 12.71 4.92 -18.72
N GLU A 278 11.81 5.79 -18.30
CA GLU A 278 11.81 7.22 -18.59
C GLU A 278 13.06 7.91 -18.05
N GLU A 279 13.55 7.47 -16.89
CA GLU A 279 14.76 8.03 -16.28
C GLU A 279 16.04 7.52 -16.93
N VAL A 280 16.05 6.27 -17.41
CA VAL A 280 17.15 5.73 -18.22
C VAL A 280 17.33 6.57 -19.49
N LEU A 281 16.23 6.84 -20.21
CA LEU A 281 16.28 7.63 -21.45
C LEU A 281 16.56 9.10 -21.18
N LEU A 282 15.98 9.67 -20.11
CA LEU A 282 16.29 11.03 -19.69
C LEU A 282 17.77 11.17 -19.32
N TRP A 283 18.37 10.16 -18.67
CA TRP A 283 19.81 10.15 -18.39
C TRP A 283 20.64 10.11 -19.66
N GLN A 284 20.34 9.21 -20.61
CA GLN A 284 21.07 9.15 -21.89
C GLN A 284 21.07 10.50 -22.61
N LEU A 285 19.90 11.14 -22.68
CA LEU A 285 19.73 12.47 -23.26
C LEU A 285 20.52 13.52 -22.46
N THR A 286 20.34 13.57 -21.15
CA THR A 286 21.01 14.55 -20.29
C THR A 286 22.53 14.42 -20.38
N LYS A 287 23.05 13.19 -20.35
CA LYS A 287 24.47 12.88 -20.50
C LYS A 287 25.04 13.40 -21.82
N SER A 288 24.30 13.24 -22.92
CA SER A 288 24.70 13.77 -24.24
C SER A 288 24.79 15.29 -24.28
N LEU A 289 24.04 15.99 -23.41
CA LEU A 289 23.99 17.44 -23.32
C LEU A 289 25.00 18.01 -22.29
N ILE A 290 25.55 17.21 -21.38
CA ILE A 290 26.55 17.66 -20.39
C ILE A 290 27.73 18.43 -21.04
N PRO A 291 28.29 18.03 -22.20
CA PRO A 291 29.37 18.78 -22.83
C PRO A 291 28.98 20.19 -23.29
N THR A 292 27.69 20.47 -23.53
CA THR A 292 27.22 21.76 -24.04
C THR A 292 26.84 22.76 -22.94
N VAL A 293 26.82 22.34 -21.67
CA VAL A 293 26.25 23.13 -20.55
C VAL A 293 26.96 24.47 -20.26
N ARG A 294 28.15 24.69 -20.82
CA ARG A 294 28.84 25.98 -20.73
C ARG A 294 28.28 27.03 -21.71
N ASN A 295 27.61 26.59 -22.77
CA ASN A 295 27.04 27.43 -23.82
C ASN A 295 25.51 27.38 -23.87
N GLU A 296 24.94 26.25 -23.44
CA GLU A 296 23.51 25.99 -23.36
C GLU A 296 23.14 25.62 -21.92
N ARG A 297 21.87 25.76 -21.54
CA ARG A 297 21.38 25.36 -20.20
C ARG A 297 20.45 24.17 -20.34
N ILE A 298 20.41 23.28 -19.35
CA ILE A 298 19.47 22.16 -19.37
C ILE A 298 18.33 22.46 -18.40
N VAL A 299 17.09 22.37 -18.90
CA VAL A 299 15.90 22.61 -18.10
C VAL A 299 15.04 21.35 -18.11
N ILE A 300 14.93 20.72 -16.94
CA ILE A 300 14.13 19.54 -16.67
C ILE A 300 12.74 19.99 -16.21
N VAL A 301 11.74 19.79 -17.07
CA VAL A 301 10.34 20.10 -16.79
C VAL A 301 9.53 18.85 -16.50
N GLY A 302 8.36 19.03 -15.91
CA GLY A 302 7.41 17.96 -15.62
C GLY A 302 6.59 18.25 -14.37
N SER A 303 5.55 17.46 -14.14
CA SER A 303 4.61 17.74 -13.05
C SER A 303 5.20 17.52 -11.65
N PRO A 304 4.66 18.15 -10.59
CA PRO A 304 5.05 17.87 -9.22
C PRO A 304 4.96 16.37 -8.91
N GLY A 305 5.93 15.85 -8.15
CA GLY A 305 5.93 14.44 -7.71
C GLY A 305 6.44 13.42 -8.72
N VAL A 306 6.86 13.81 -9.91
CA VAL A 306 7.37 12.88 -10.94
C VAL A 306 8.84 12.48 -10.80
N GLY A 307 9.56 12.97 -9.78
CA GLY A 307 10.96 12.56 -9.50
C GLY A 307 12.06 13.53 -9.96
N LYS A 308 11.72 14.68 -10.57
CA LYS A 308 12.71 15.63 -11.13
C LYS A 308 13.81 16.05 -10.16
N SER A 309 13.43 16.43 -8.93
CA SER A 309 14.38 16.87 -7.90
C SER A 309 15.34 15.75 -7.54
N CYS A 310 14.84 14.51 -7.34
CA CYS A 310 15.67 13.36 -7.05
C CYS A 310 16.64 13.07 -8.19
N PHE A 311 16.15 13.07 -9.44
CA PHE A 311 16.99 12.90 -10.62
C PHE A 311 18.09 13.98 -10.71
N LEU A 312 17.74 15.25 -10.45
CA LEU A 312 18.72 16.35 -10.45
C LEU A 312 19.78 16.18 -9.35
N MET A 313 19.41 15.68 -8.16
CA MET A 313 20.37 15.37 -7.11
C MET A 313 21.34 14.27 -7.55
N LEU A 314 20.85 13.20 -8.18
CA LEU A 314 21.70 12.14 -8.74
C LEU A 314 22.66 12.69 -9.80
N VAL A 315 22.19 13.57 -10.68
CA VAL A 315 23.05 14.26 -11.67
C VAL A 315 24.14 15.08 -10.98
N GLY A 316 23.81 15.80 -9.91
CA GLY A 316 24.78 16.55 -9.12
C GLY A 316 25.86 15.67 -8.50
N MET A 317 25.46 14.54 -7.91
CA MET A 317 26.39 13.56 -7.33
C MET A 317 27.28 12.92 -8.42
N TYR A 318 26.70 12.52 -9.55
CA TYR A 318 27.46 11.98 -10.69
C TYR A 318 28.49 12.98 -11.21
N LEU A 319 28.09 14.24 -11.44
CA LEU A 319 28.99 15.30 -11.91
C LEU A 319 30.15 15.55 -10.94
N ALA A 320 29.88 15.49 -9.63
CA ALA A 320 30.90 15.70 -8.62
C ALA A 320 31.85 14.51 -8.47
N PHE A 321 31.31 13.29 -8.33
CA PHE A 321 32.11 12.15 -7.88
C PHE A 321 32.58 11.26 -9.01
N VAL A 322 31.86 11.20 -10.13
CA VAL A 322 32.26 10.43 -11.32
C VAL A 322 33.04 11.33 -12.28
N GLU A 323 32.49 12.50 -12.61
CA GLU A 323 33.13 13.44 -13.55
C GLU A 323 34.15 14.38 -12.89
N LYS A 324 34.30 14.34 -11.57
CA LYS A 324 35.24 15.15 -10.78
C LYS A 324 35.09 16.67 -10.99
N LYS A 325 33.85 17.13 -11.19
CA LYS A 325 33.53 18.56 -11.39
C LYS A 325 33.10 19.21 -10.08
N LYS A 326 33.36 20.51 -9.93
CA LYS A 326 32.79 21.30 -8.85
C LYS A 326 31.31 21.55 -9.12
N VAL A 327 30.44 21.32 -8.14
CA VAL A 327 28.99 21.43 -8.29
C VAL A 327 28.39 22.21 -7.14
N LEU A 328 27.55 23.20 -7.45
CA LEU A 328 26.72 23.92 -6.51
C LEU A 328 25.25 23.59 -6.77
N ILE A 329 24.59 23.00 -5.78
CA ILE A 329 23.16 22.70 -5.79
C ILE A 329 22.45 23.74 -4.92
N ILE A 330 21.45 24.41 -5.48
CA ILE A 330 20.59 25.37 -4.80
C ILE A 330 19.17 24.83 -4.84
N ARG A 331 18.60 24.56 -3.67
CA ARG A 331 17.30 23.89 -3.53
C ARG A 331 16.38 24.69 -2.64
N ARG A 332 15.13 24.84 -3.08
CA ARG A 332 14.06 25.32 -2.22
C ARG A 332 13.54 24.19 -1.34
N VAL A 333 13.59 24.39 -0.02
CA VAL A 333 12.97 23.48 0.94
C VAL A 333 11.74 24.16 1.53
N LYS A 334 10.57 23.50 1.49
CA LYS A 334 9.34 24.03 2.11
C LYS A 334 9.26 23.55 3.55
N GLY A 335 9.60 24.42 4.51
CA GLY A 335 9.40 24.23 5.95
C GLY A 335 8.10 24.87 6.47
N SER A 336 7.88 24.80 7.79
CA SER A 336 6.75 25.44 8.49
C SER A 336 7.00 26.94 8.73
N GLY A 337 7.28 27.71 7.68
CA GLY A 337 7.67 29.13 7.76
C GLY A 337 8.06 29.73 6.40
N ASP A 338 8.81 30.84 6.42
CA ASP A 338 9.38 31.50 5.24
C ASP A 338 10.17 30.51 4.36
N VAL A 339 10.21 30.79 3.07
CA VAL A 339 10.84 29.91 2.07
C VAL A 339 12.36 29.96 2.21
N ASP A 340 12.95 28.89 2.74
CA ASP A 340 14.39 28.80 2.96
C ASP A 340 15.15 28.20 1.76
N ASN A 341 16.27 28.83 1.39
CA ASN A 341 17.20 28.29 0.39
C ASN A 341 18.19 27.36 1.09
N SER A 342 18.32 26.14 0.58
CA SER A 342 19.37 25.20 0.96
C SER A 342 20.43 25.15 -0.14
N VAL A 343 21.69 25.15 0.24
CA VAL A 343 22.82 25.06 -0.69
C VAL A 343 23.71 23.87 -0.33
N VAL A 344 24.19 23.18 -1.35
CA VAL A 344 25.21 22.13 -1.23
C VAL A 344 26.27 22.39 -2.28
N TYR A 345 27.50 22.52 -1.83
CA TYR A 345 28.67 22.59 -2.69
C TYR A 345 29.47 21.29 -2.58
N LEU A 346 29.72 20.67 -3.73
CA LEU A 346 30.53 19.46 -3.89
C LEU A 346 31.81 19.87 -4.61
N ASN A 347 32.97 19.58 -4.03
CA ASN A 347 34.26 20.09 -4.55
C ASN A 347 34.83 19.25 -5.71
N GLY A 348 34.23 18.10 -6.02
CA GLY A 348 34.70 17.17 -7.04
C GLY A 348 35.77 16.17 -6.57
N GLU A 349 36.28 16.32 -5.35
CA GLU A 349 37.42 15.55 -4.80
C GLU A 349 37.01 14.67 -3.61
N GLY A 350 35.72 14.47 -3.35
CA GLY A 350 35.25 13.64 -2.23
C GLY A 350 34.69 14.43 -1.04
N SER A 351 34.71 15.76 -1.10
CA SER A 351 34.24 16.60 0.00
C SER A 351 33.08 17.53 -0.37
N PHE A 352 32.35 17.94 0.66
CA PHE A 352 31.21 18.82 0.50
C PHE A 352 31.13 19.86 1.61
N ALA A 353 30.34 20.89 1.33
CA ALA A 353 29.82 21.80 2.33
C ALA A 353 28.35 22.11 2.04
N ARG A 354 27.56 22.33 3.09
CA ARG A 354 26.12 22.58 2.98
C ARG A 354 25.66 23.64 3.97
N ALA A 355 24.63 24.39 3.59
CA ALA A 355 23.99 25.37 4.46
C ALA A 355 22.49 25.44 4.17
N GLN A 356 21.71 25.83 5.18
CA GLN A 356 20.27 26.06 5.12
C GLN A 356 19.97 27.54 5.36
N ASN A 357 18.74 27.94 5.04
CA ASN A 357 18.20 29.28 5.30
C ASN A 357 19.10 30.39 4.74
N VAL A 358 19.69 30.12 3.56
CA VAL A 358 20.66 31.01 2.92
C VAL A 358 19.92 32.17 2.27
N THR A 359 20.19 33.39 2.73
CA THR A 359 19.59 34.59 2.13
C THR A 359 20.14 34.84 0.72
N PRO A 360 19.42 35.59 -0.15
CA PRO A 360 19.92 35.91 -1.48
C PRO A 360 21.29 36.62 -1.49
N ALA A 361 21.55 37.51 -0.52
CA ALA A 361 22.85 38.19 -0.39
C ALA A 361 23.99 37.20 -0.08
N GLN A 362 23.77 36.28 0.86
CA GLN A 362 24.73 35.23 1.19
C GLN A 362 24.94 34.27 0.02
N LEU A 363 23.89 33.98 -0.76
CA LEU A 363 24.00 33.17 -1.97
C LEU A 363 24.86 33.85 -3.03
N TYR A 364 24.74 35.18 -3.20
CA TYR A 364 25.61 35.94 -4.10
C TYR A 364 27.07 35.86 -3.69
N GLU A 365 27.37 36.11 -2.42
CA GLU A 365 28.73 36.00 -1.89
C GLU A 365 29.29 34.58 -2.05
N PHE A 366 28.46 33.56 -1.78
CA PHE A 366 28.87 32.18 -1.94
C PHE A 366 29.24 31.86 -3.38
N ARG A 367 28.39 32.25 -4.33
CA ARG A 367 28.63 32.04 -5.76
C ARG A 367 29.86 32.75 -6.28
N ASP A 368 30.16 33.95 -5.77
CA ASP A 368 31.37 34.67 -6.14
C ASP A 368 32.65 33.91 -5.74
N ARG A 369 32.58 33.09 -4.68
CA ARG A 369 33.69 32.23 -4.22
C ARG A 369 33.82 30.91 -4.97
N VAL A 370 32.79 30.46 -5.70
CA VAL A 370 32.77 29.16 -6.43
C VAL A 370 32.43 29.32 -7.91
N LYS A 371 33.00 30.33 -8.57
CA LYS A 371 32.68 30.71 -9.96
C LYS A 371 32.84 29.60 -10.98
N GLU A 372 33.73 28.65 -10.73
CA GLU A 372 34.02 27.52 -11.59
C GLU A 372 33.03 26.34 -11.45
N ALA A 373 32.13 26.40 -10.47
CA ALA A 373 31.18 25.33 -10.19
C ALA A 373 30.02 25.30 -11.19
N LEU A 374 29.60 24.08 -11.56
CA LEU A 374 28.32 23.87 -12.25
C LEU A 374 27.18 24.11 -11.26
N VAL A 375 26.18 24.89 -11.68
CA VAL A 375 25.09 25.33 -10.82
C VAL A 375 23.79 24.63 -11.19
N LEU A 376 23.24 23.88 -10.24
CA LEU A 376 22.00 23.11 -10.34
C LEU A 376 20.95 23.77 -9.45
N VAL A 377 19.78 24.10 -10.01
CA VAL A 377 18.70 24.79 -9.27
C VAL A 377 17.45 23.91 -9.22
N ASP A 378 16.88 23.71 -8.03
CA ASP A 378 15.69 22.88 -7.79
C ASP A 378 14.59 23.66 -7.04
N GLY A 379 13.34 23.52 -7.51
CA GLY A 379 12.15 23.96 -6.78
C GLY A 379 11.73 25.42 -6.99
N TYR A 380 12.27 26.10 -8.00
CA TYR A 380 11.92 27.48 -8.37
C TYR A 380 11.21 27.53 -9.72
N SER A 381 10.30 28.49 -9.87
CA SER A 381 9.64 28.80 -11.15
C SER A 381 10.53 29.67 -12.04
N GLN A 382 10.22 29.71 -13.34
CA GLN A 382 10.93 30.59 -14.27
C GLN A 382 10.81 32.07 -13.90
N GLU A 383 9.69 32.50 -13.31
CA GLU A 383 9.47 33.89 -12.89
C GLU A 383 10.41 34.29 -11.76
N GLU A 384 10.62 33.38 -10.80
CA GLU A 384 11.50 33.60 -9.66
C GLU A 384 12.98 33.69 -10.08
N LEU A 385 13.37 33.00 -11.14
CA LEU A 385 14.72 33.07 -11.73
C LEU A 385 15.01 34.39 -12.45
N LYS A 386 13.95 35.09 -12.91
CA LYS A 386 14.07 36.37 -13.62
C LYS A 386 14.32 37.54 -12.66
N VAL A 387 14.08 37.36 -11.37
CA VAL A 387 14.32 38.39 -10.35
C VAL A 387 15.83 38.51 -10.11
N PRO A 388 16.49 39.62 -10.51
CA PRO A 388 17.96 39.72 -10.45
C PRO A 388 18.51 39.79 -9.03
N ALA A 389 17.68 39.90 -8.00
CA ALA A 389 18.12 39.97 -6.61
C ALA A 389 18.22 38.59 -5.93
N THR A 390 17.89 37.48 -6.62
CA THR A 390 17.73 36.17 -5.97
C THR A 390 18.99 35.31 -5.91
N GLY A 391 20.03 35.60 -6.69
CA GLY A 391 21.26 34.78 -6.73
C GLY A 391 21.12 33.43 -7.44
N LEU A 392 19.95 33.14 -8.02
CA LEU A 392 19.67 31.84 -8.66
C LEU A 392 20.25 31.75 -10.07
N SER A 393 20.41 32.88 -10.76
CA SER A 393 20.98 32.98 -12.10
C SER A 393 22.44 33.50 -12.06
N PRO A 394 23.33 33.08 -12.98
CA PRO A 394 23.13 32.07 -14.03
C PRO A 394 23.06 30.64 -13.47
N PHE A 395 22.48 29.71 -14.22
CA PHE A 395 22.43 28.28 -13.86
C PHE A 395 22.80 27.43 -15.07
N HIS A 396 23.22 26.19 -14.80
CA HIS A 396 23.54 25.19 -15.81
C HIS A 396 22.41 24.16 -15.94
N PHE A 397 21.81 23.79 -14.81
CA PHE A 397 20.64 22.91 -14.76
C PHE A 397 19.52 23.53 -13.93
N LEU A 398 18.29 23.32 -14.36
CA LEU A 398 17.09 23.72 -13.65
C LEU A 398 16.08 22.57 -13.62
N ALA A 399 15.63 22.15 -12.44
CA ALA A 399 14.44 21.33 -12.28
C ALA A 399 13.26 22.21 -11.84
N THR A 400 12.24 22.32 -12.70
CA THR A 400 11.10 23.20 -12.46
C THR A 400 9.77 22.54 -12.83
N SER A 401 8.70 22.90 -12.14
CA SER A 401 7.35 22.38 -12.42
C SER A 401 6.76 23.03 -13.66
N CYS A 402 6.27 22.20 -14.60
CA CYS A 402 5.32 22.47 -15.70
C CYS A 402 5.45 23.74 -16.58
N ARG A 403 6.37 24.67 -16.30
CA ARG A 403 6.38 26.00 -16.90
C ARG A 403 7.80 26.49 -17.07
N TYR A 404 8.31 26.32 -18.28
CA TYR A 404 9.45 27.06 -18.76
C TYR A 404 9.11 27.62 -20.13
N ASP A 405 8.79 28.91 -20.18
CA ASP A 405 8.51 29.59 -21.44
C ASP A 405 9.80 29.95 -22.15
N LYS A 406 10.23 29.07 -23.05
CA LYS A 406 11.44 29.26 -23.84
C LYS A 406 11.20 30.36 -24.88
N LYS A 407 11.81 31.53 -24.66
CA LYS A 407 11.87 32.60 -25.66
C LYS A 407 12.80 32.21 -26.81
N PHE A 408 12.64 32.87 -27.96
CA PHE A 408 13.42 32.59 -29.18
C PHE A 408 14.95 32.71 -28.96
N ASP A 409 15.39 33.65 -28.13
CA ASP A 409 16.79 33.91 -27.78
C ASP A 409 17.32 33.02 -26.64
N ASP A 410 16.46 32.22 -26.01
CA ASP A 410 16.85 31.34 -24.91
C ASP A 410 17.55 30.08 -25.44
N ARG A 411 18.84 29.94 -25.12
CA ARG A 411 19.66 28.77 -25.48
C ARG A 411 19.40 27.52 -24.63
N SER A 412 18.38 27.51 -23.80
CA SER A 412 18.06 26.36 -22.95
C SER A 412 17.53 25.17 -23.75
N ARG A 413 18.05 23.99 -23.46
CA ARG A 413 17.56 22.68 -23.89
C ARG A 413 16.54 22.18 -22.89
N LEU A 414 15.32 21.99 -23.35
CA LEU A 414 14.23 21.50 -22.53
C LEU A 414 14.13 19.99 -22.65
N VAL A 415 14.00 19.34 -21.49
CA VAL A 415 13.78 17.91 -21.37
C VAL A 415 12.62 17.68 -20.40
N VAL A 416 11.67 16.81 -20.73
CA VAL A 416 10.54 16.50 -19.85
C VAL A 416 10.76 15.17 -19.14
N LEU A 417 10.48 15.13 -17.83
CA LEU A 417 10.28 13.88 -17.10
C LEU A 417 8.77 13.65 -16.96
N PRO A 418 8.19 12.66 -17.66
CA PRO A 418 6.75 12.42 -17.63
C PRO A 418 6.28 11.84 -16.29
N ALA A 419 4.97 11.92 -16.08
CA ALA A 419 4.28 11.39 -14.92
C ALA A 419 4.36 9.86 -14.85
N TRP A 420 4.14 9.34 -13.65
CA TRP A 420 4.18 7.90 -13.38
C TRP A 420 3.00 7.20 -14.05
N GLN A 421 3.26 6.09 -14.72
CA GLN A 421 2.19 5.21 -15.19
C GLN A 421 1.67 4.36 -14.03
N ARG A 422 0.42 3.89 -14.17
CA ARG A 422 -0.22 3.01 -13.18
C ARG A 422 0.60 1.74 -12.93
N ASP A 423 1.15 1.14 -13.98
CA ASP A 423 1.94 -0.09 -13.85
C ASP A 423 3.29 0.12 -13.17
N ASP A 424 3.94 1.26 -13.40
CA ASP A 424 5.17 1.62 -12.68
C ASP A 424 4.88 1.84 -11.18
N LEU A 425 3.73 2.42 -10.85
CA LEU A 425 3.29 2.60 -9.46
C LEU A 425 2.90 1.26 -8.81
N LEU A 426 2.33 0.33 -9.57
CA LEU A 426 2.06 -1.04 -9.10
C LEU A 426 3.37 -1.78 -8.80
N LEU A 427 4.37 -1.65 -9.69
CA LEU A 427 5.70 -2.21 -9.46
C LEU A 427 6.37 -1.57 -8.24
N TYR A 428 6.34 -0.24 -8.13
CA TYR A 428 6.82 0.50 -6.96
C TYR A 428 6.18 0.00 -5.66
N ALA A 429 4.84 -0.13 -5.66
CA ALA A 429 4.07 -0.57 -4.51
C ALA A 429 4.50 -1.97 -4.03
N ARG A 430 4.68 -2.91 -4.96
CA ARG A 430 5.11 -4.29 -4.66
C ARG A 430 6.52 -4.36 -4.11
N LEU A 431 7.44 -3.57 -4.67
CA LEU A 431 8.85 -3.65 -4.33
C LEU A 431 9.23 -2.86 -3.06
N THR A 432 8.43 -1.88 -2.65
CA THR A 432 8.71 -1.02 -1.49
C THR A 432 7.76 -1.28 -0.32
N ASP A 433 7.94 -0.57 0.80
CA ASP A 433 7.03 -0.63 1.96
C ASP A 433 5.83 0.32 1.81
N TRP A 434 5.53 0.74 0.58
CA TRP A 434 4.47 1.70 0.27
C TRP A 434 3.14 1.39 0.96
N VAL A 435 2.71 0.12 0.96
CA VAL A 435 1.40 -0.24 1.52
C VAL A 435 1.31 -0.03 3.04
N VAL A 436 2.45 -0.18 3.73
CA VAL A 436 2.60 0.12 5.16
C VAL A 436 2.79 1.62 5.37
N GLY A 437 3.67 2.25 4.60
CA GLY A 437 3.98 3.68 4.71
C GLY A 437 2.78 4.61 4.42
N THR A 438 1.83 4.16 3.60
CA THR A 438 0.56 4.86 3.33
C THR A 438 -0.52 4.58 4.36
N GLY A 439 -0.30 3.63 5.29
CA GLY A 439 -1.31 3.18 6.24
C GLY A 439 -2.46 2.38 5.61
N LEU A 440 -2.33 1.94 4.35
CA LEU A 440 -3.34 1.12 3.70
C LEU A 440 -3.42 -0.28 4.31
N ARG A 441 -2.31 -0.84 4.77
CA ARG A 441 -2.22 -2.13 5.47
C ARG A 441 -1.15 -2.06 6.56
N LYS A 442 -1.28 -2.91 7.59
CA LYS A 442 -0.27 -3.05 8.65
C LYS A 442 0.96 -3.85 8.19
N THR A 443 0.81 -4.68 7.15
CA THR A 443 1.87 -5.57 6.65
C THR A 443 1.94 -5.56 5.12
N LYS A 444 3.08 -6.01 4.59
CA LYS A 444 3.33 -6.18 3.15
C LYS A 444 2.90 -7.56 2.61
N ARG A 445 2.55 -8.50 3.50
CA ARG A 445 2.09 -9.86 3.14
C ARG A 445 0.67 -9.78 2.59
N LEU A 446 0.55 -9.61 1.28
CA LEU A 446 -0.71 -9.47 0.57
C LEU A 446 -0.77 -10.44 -0.60
N ALA A 447 -1.94 -11.05 -0.81
CA ALA A 447 -2.21 -11.83 -2.02
C ALA A 447 -2.02 -10.96 -3.28
N ASP A 448 -1.50 -11.56 -4.36
CA ASP A 448 -1.18 -10.83 -5.60
C ASP A 448 -2.37 -10.05 -6.18
N SER A 449 -3.58 -10.60 -6.03
CA SER A 449 -4.84 -9.98 -6.44
C SER A 449 -5.21 -8.70 -5.67
N THR A 450 -4.60 -8.46 -4.52
CA THR A 450 -4.90 -7.31 -3.65
C THR A 450 -4.14 -6.06 -4.08
N TRP A 451 -2.93 -6.22 -4.61
CA TRP A 451 -2.08 -5.09 -5.03
C TRP A 451 -2.76 -4.18 -6.06
N PRO A 452 -3.31 -4.68 -7.18
CA PRO A 452 -3.97 -3.81 -8.16
C PRO A 452 -5.13 -3.03 -7.55
N LYS A 453 -5.91 -3.63 -6.64
CA LYS A 453 -7.06 -2.98 -6.00
C LYS A 453 -6.62 -1.78 -5.15
N LEU A 454 -5.58 -1.95 -4.33
CA LEU A 454 -5.05 -0.88 -3.49
C LEU A 454 -4.39 0.22 -4.31
N VAL A 455 -3.60 -0.17 -5.32
CA VAL A 455 -2.92 0.78 -6.21
C VAL A 455 -3.94 1.59 -7.01
N ASN A 456 -4.98 0.96 -7.55
CA ASN A 456 -6.05 1.67 -8.28
C ASN A 456 -6.77 2.67 -7.38
N LYS A 457 -7.09 2.27 -6.13
CA LYS A 457 -7.70 3.16 -5.14
C LYS A 457 -6.82 4.36 -4.82
N GLN A 458 -5.52 4.17 -4.64
CA GLN A 458 -4.61 5.29 -4.38
C GLN A 458 -4.36 6.15 -5.62
N TYR A 459 -4.25 5.53 -6.80
CA TYR A 459 -4.06 6.21 -8.08
C TYR A 459 -5.24 7.14 -8.39
N PHE A 460 -6.47 6.74 -8.06
CA PHE A 460 -7.67 7.56 -8.21
C PHE A 460 -7.50 8.98 -7.60
N TYR A 461 -6.83 9.09 -6.44
CA TYR A 461 -6.57 10.37 -5.78
C TYR A 461 -5.28 11.06 -6.23
N SER A 462 -4.22 10.28 -6.46
CA SER A 462 -2.87 10.81 -6.68
C SER A 462 -2.52 11.09 -8.15
N GLY A 463 -3.16 10.38 -9.07
CA GLY A 463 -2.70 10.24 -10.46
C GLY A 463 -1.25 9.74 -10.51
N GLY A 464 -0.54 10.12 -11.56
CA GLY A 464 0.87 9.82 -11.80
C GLY A 464 1.86 10.65 -10.96
N SER A 465 1.46 11.13 -9.78
CA SER A 465 2.37 11.77 -8.82
C SER A 465 2.76 10.79 -7.73
N LEU A 466 4.01 10.29 -7.78
CA LEU A 466 4.54 9.42 -6.73
C LEU A 466 4.48 10.09 -5.34
N ARG A 467 4.68 11.40 -5.30
CA ARG A 467 4.62 12.19 -4.05
C ARG A 467 3.26 12.10 -3.37
N GLU A 468 2.17 12.23 -4.12
CA GLU A 468 0.81 12.11 -3.56
C GLU A 468 0.43 10.64 -3.39
N PHE A 469 0.91 9.75 -4.27
CA PHE A 469 0.70 8.31 -4.18
C PHE A 469 1.26 7.70 -2.89
N CYS A 470 2.37 8.26 -2.36
CA CYS A 470 2.97 7.84 -1.09
C CYS A 470 2.35 8.50 0.15
N LYS A 471 1.28 9.31 0.03
CA LYS A 471 0.55 9.85 1.18
C LYS A 471 -0.54 8.90 1.66
N THR A 472 -1.01 9.10 2.88
CA THR A 472 -2.21 8.41 3.34
C THR A 472 -3.41 8.78 2.44
N PRO A 473 -4.37 7.86 2.23
CA PRO A 473 -5.49 8.11 1.30
C PRO A 473 -6.24 9.41 1.58
N ASN A 474 -6.50 9.71 2.85
CA ASN A 474 -7.22 10.94 3.25
C ASN A 474 -6.41 12.19 2.90
N VAL A 475 -5.11 12.21 3.19
CA VAL A 475 -4.25 13.36 2.86
C VAL A 475 -4.16 13.57 1.35
N ALA A 476 -4.09 12.49 0.56
CA ALA A 476 -4.11 12.58 -0.90
C ALA A 476 -5.45 13.13 -1.42
N LYS A 477 -6.58 12.64 -0.89
CA LYS A 477 -7.95 13.13 -1.20
C LYS A 477 -8.08 14.61 -0.87
N ASP A 478 -7.73 15.02 0.35
CA ASP A 478 -7.89 16.40 0.83
C ASP A 478 -7.08 17.37 -0.01
N ARG A 479 -5.80 17.04 -0.27
CA ARG A 479 -4.94 17.88 -1.11
C ARG A 479 -5.42 18.02 -2.54
N MET A 480 -5.97 16.95 -3.12
CA MET A 480 -6.55 17.00 -4.45
C MET A 480 -7.85 17.83 -4.46
N THR A 481 -8.67 17.69 -3.43
CA THR A 481 -9.90 18.46 -3.24
C THR A 481 -9.59 19.95 -3.10
N ASP A 482 -8.62 20.31 -2.26
CA ASP A 482 -8.12 21.68 -2.13
C ASP A 482 -7.62 22.21 -3.46
N ALA A 483 -6.79 21.44 -4.18
CA ALA A 483 -6.27 21.86 -5.48
C ALA A 483 -7.40 22.14 -6.49
N CYS A 484 -8.44 21.31 -6.51
CA CYS A 484 -9.61 21.50 -7.36
C CYS A 484 -10.48 22.70 -6.90
N GLY A 485 -10.61 22.93 -5.59
CA GLY A 485 -11.38 24.06 -5.05
C GLY A 485 -10.84 25.44 -5.41
N HIS A 486 -9.55 25.53 -5.75
CA HIS A 486 -8.93 26.77 -6.24
C HIS A 486 -9.09 27.00 -7.75
N VAL A 487 -9.72 26.05 -8.47
CA VAL A 487 -9.98 26.14 -9.90
C VAL A 487 -11.35 26.78 -10.13
N THR A 488 -11.39 27.91 -10.84
CA THR A 488 -12.69 28.54 -11.18
C THR A 488 -13.42 27.74 -12.25
N ASN A 489 -14.75 27.87 -12.39
CA ASN A 489 -15.53 27.14 -13.41
C ASN A 489 -14.97 27.33 -14.83
N GLY A 490 -14.57 28.57 -15.18
CA GLY A 490 -13.93 28.85 -16.48
C GLY A 490 -12.56 28.21 -16.65
N GLN A 491 -11.80 28.06 -15.56
CA GLN A 491 -10.54 27.32 -15.57
C GLN A 491 -10.76 25.80 -15.61
N ALA A 492 -11.75 25.26 -14.90
CA ALA A 492 -12.06 23.83 -14.90
C ALA A 492 -12.29 23.32 -16.33
N PHE A 493 -12.99 24.13 -17.14
CA PHE A 493 -13.17 23.85 -18.55
C PHE A 493 -11.83 23.74 -19.30
N GLN A 494 -10.96 24.74 -19.15
CA GLN A 494 -9.61 24.69 -19.73
C GLN A 494 -8.88 23.44 -19.22
N LEU A 495 -8.87 23.21 -17.90
CA LEU A 495 -8.07 22.17 -17.27
C LEU A 495 -8.39 20.75 -17.73
N VAL A 496 -9.67 20.42 -17.83
CA VAL A 496 -10.12 19.06 -18.17
C VAL A 496 -10.17 18.87 -19.69
N TYR A 497 -10.48 19.92 -20.46
CA TYR A 497 -10.90 19.76 -21.86
C TYR A 497 -10.01 20.43 -22.91
N THR A 498 -8.95 21.16 -22.53
CA THR A 498 -7.93 21.61 -23.50
C THR A 498 -6.65 20.80 -23.36
N PHE A 499 -6.40 19.94 -24.36
CA PHE A 499 -5.17 19.14 -24.48
C PHE A 499 -3.94 19.96 -24.91
N GLY A 500 -4.10 21.27 -25.09
CA GLY A 500 -3.03 22.23 -25.32
C GLY A 500 -3.34 23.58 -24.69
N GLY A 501 -2.36 24.11 -23.96
CA GLY A 501 -2.18 25.55 -23.70
C GLY A 501 -3.32 26.30 -23.00
N ASP A 502 -3.25 26.37 -21.66
CA ASP A 502 -3.21 27.69 -21.01
C ASP A 502 -2.42 27.61 -19.69
N ARG A 503 -1.55 28.59 -19.48
CA ARG A 503 -0.48 28.59 -18.46
C ARG A 503 -0.96 29.30 -17.18
N SER A 504 -2.01 28.79 -16.55
CA SER A 504 -2.57 29.40 -15.33
C SER A 504 -1.78 29.00 -14.07
N LYS A 505 -1.83 29.82 -13.01
CA LYS A 505 -1.02 29.81 -11.76
C LYS A 505 -0.76 28.43 -11.09
N ASP A 506 0.25 28.35 -10.21
CA ASP A 506 0.89 27.13 -9.63
C ASP A 506 -0.03 26.01 -9.11
N GLN A 507 -1.28 26.30 -8.79
CA GLN A 507 -2.25 25.33 -8.29
C GLN A 507 -2.68 24.30 -9.36
N VAL A 508 -2.66 24.70 -10.63
CA VAL A 508 -3.07 23.86 -11.77
C VAL A 508 -2.12 22.70 -12.04
N ASP A 509 -0.85 22.87 -11.72
CA ASP A 509 0.18 21.83 -11.94
C ASP A 509 -0.02 20.63 -11.00
N ARG A 510 -0.77 20.80 -9.90
CA ARG A 510 -1.13 19.70 -9.00
C ARG A 510 -2.22 18.79 -9.59
N VAL A 511 -3.10 19.37 -10.40
CA VAL A 511 -4.24 18.70 -11.05
C VAL A 511 -3.82 18.08 -12.39
N ARG A 512 -2.95 18.74 -13.14
CA ARG A 512 -2.48 18.31 -14.47
C ARG A 512 -1.14 17.58 -14.44
N ARG A 513 -1.03 16.52 -15.25
CA ARG A 513 0.17 15.69 -15.43
C ARG A 513 0.71 15.75 -16.85
N HIS A 514 2.03 15.88 -16.96
CA HIS A 514 2.76 15.82 -18.22
C HIS A 514 3.05 14.38 -18.60
N TYR A 515 2.67 14.01 -19.81
CA TYR A 515 2.96 12.74 -20.46
C TYR A 515 3.67 13.00 -21.79
N ILE A 516 4.16 11.92 -22.39
CA ILE A 516 4.76 11.91 -23.72
C ILE A 516 4.10 10.81 -24.55
N SER A 517 4.04 11.01 -25.87
CA SER A 517 3.32 10.10 -26.76
C SER A 517 3.95 8.69 -26.89
N ASP A 518 5.28 8.59 -26.74
CA ASP A 518 5.99 7.30 -26.76
C ASP A 518 7.18 7.41 -25.83
N ARG A 519 7.20 6.56 -24.81
CA ARG A 519 8.27 6.54 -23.81
C ARG A 519 9.57 5.95 -24.33
N ASN A 520 9.56 5.19 -25.42
CA ASN A 520 10.76 4.57 -25.98
C ASN A 520 11.50 5.48 -26.95
N ASN A 521 10.89 6.58 -27.37
CA ASN A 521 11.47 7.52 -28.31
C ASN A 521 12.09 8.72 -27.59
N VAL A 522 13.42 8.84 -27.62
CA VAL A 522 14.17 9.95 -27.01
C VAL A 522 13.71 11.32 -27.51
N GLU A 523 13.27 11.43 -28.77
CA GLU A 523 12.79 12.68 -29.34
C GLU A 523 11.57 13.24 -28.59
N HIS A 524 10.72 12.34 -28.07
CA HIS A 524 9.50 12.73 -27.37
C HIS A 524 9.78 13.39 -26.02
N TYR A 525 10.98 13.23 -25.46
CA TYR A 525 11.42 13.91 -24.24
C TYR A 525 11.84 15.36 -24.49
N THR A 526 12.00 15.80 -25.74
CA THR A 526 12.52 17.15 -26.08
C THR A 526 11.57 17.97 -26.94
N ARG A 527 10.75 17.34 -27.79
CA ARG A 527 9.86 18.04 -28.71
C ARG A 527 8.49 18.27 -28.09
N PHE A 528 8.14 19.54 -27.88
CA PHE A 528 6.84 19.97 -27.35
C PHE A 528 5.62 19.37 -28.05
N GLY A 529 5.69 19.13 -29.36
CA GLY A 529 4.58 18.53 -30.12
C GLY A 529 4.23 17.10 -29.68
N ASN A 530 5.13 16.43 -28.97
CA ASN A 530 4.94 15.07 -28.43
C ASN A 530 4.60 15.08 -26.94
N TRP A 531 4.47 16.27 -26.33
CA TRP A 531 4.14 16.42 -24.92
C TRP A 531 2.63 16.56 -24.77
N GLN A 532 2.07 15.85 -23.82
CA GLN A 532 0.64 15.84 -23.55
C GLN A 532 0.42 16.24 -22.09
N VAL A 533 -0.66 16.97 -21.84
CA VAL A 533 -1.07 17.35 -20.49
C VAL A 533 -2.47 16.86 -20.23
N SER A 534 -2.67 16.13 -19.14
CA SER A 534 -3.95 15.49 -18.82
C SER A 534 -4.27 15.58 -17.32
N VAL A 535 -5.56 15.59 -16.98
CA VAL A 535 -6.05 15.35 -15.62
C VAL A 535 -6.26 13.86 -15.46
N ASP A 536 -5.40 13.22 -14.66
CA ASP A 536 -5.29 11.76 -14.58
C ASP A 536 -5.76 11.18 -13.24
N SER A 537 -6.12 12.03 -12.29
CA SER A 537 -6.82 11.65 -11.06
C SER A 537 -8.32 11.54 -11.34
N GLY A 538 -8.88 10.36 -11.08
CA GLY A 538 -10.33 10.15 -11.16
C GLY A 538 -11.11 11.07 -10.22
N HIS A 539 -10.56 11.38 -9.04
CA HIS A 539 -11.17 12.33 -8.10
C HIS A 539 -11.22 13.75 -8.68
N ALA A 540 -10.13 14.21 -9.30
CA ALA A 540 -10.09 15.52 -9.95
C ALA A 540 -11.05 15.59 -11.14
N LEU A 541 -11.12 14.53 -11.95
CA LEU A 541 -12.08 14.41 -13.06
C LEU A 541 -13.51 14.49 -12.55
N LYS A 542 -13.85 13.82 -11.44
CA LYS A 542 -15.19 13.90 -10.83
C LYS A 542 -15.52 15.32 -10.36
N LEU A 543 -14.58 16.01 -9.71
CA LEU A 543 -14.80 17.37 -9.18
C LEU A 543 -14.91 18.43 -10.27
N LEU A 544 -14.08 18.35 -11.31
CA LEU A 544 -13.98 19.35 -12.38
C LEU A 544 -14.83 19.00 -13.60
N GLY A 545 -15.11 17.72 -13.83
CA GLY A 545 -15.82 17.21 -15.01
C GLY A 545 -17.26 17.68 -15.10
N LYS A 546 -17.91 17.92 -13.96
CA LYS A 546 -19.27 18.46 -13.86
C LYS A 546 -19.49 19.81 -14.56
N TYR A 547 -18.44 20.54 -14.88
CA TYR A 547 -18.49 21.85 -15.55
C TYR A 547 -18.34 21.77 -17.08
N GLY A 548 -18.12 20.58 -17.65
CA GLY A 548 -17.96 20.40 -19.10
C GLY A 548 -19.26 20.11 -19.83
N SER A 549 -19.33 20.49 -21.10
CA SER A 549 -20.41 20.04 -21.99
C SER A 549 -20.24 18.55 -22.34
N MET A 550 -21.34 17.91 -22.72
CA MET A 550 -21.36 16.52 -23.16
C MET A 550 -20.39 16.23 -24.32
N GLU A 551 -20.29 17.13 -25.31
CA GLU A 551 -19.34 17.02 -26.42
C GLU A 551 -17.88 16.91 -25.93
N LYS A 552 -17.55 17.68 -24.89
CA LYS A 552 -16.20 17.71 -24.32
C LYS A 552 -15.89 16.51 -23.44
N GLN A 553 -16.88 16.00 -22.69
CA GLN A 553 -16.72 14.74 -21.97
C GLN A 553 -16.50 13.57 -22.95
N LEU A 554 -17.19 13.56 -24.09
CA LEU A 554 -16.98 12.58 -25.14
C LEU A 554 -15.57 12.68 -25.76
N GLU A 555 -15.06 13.89 -25.99
CA GLU A 555 -13.68 14.10 -26.46
C GLU A 555 -12.64 13.53 -25.47
N VAL A 556 -12.84 13.76 -24.17
CA VAL A 556 -11.96 13.23 -23.11
C VAL A 556 -12.01 11.70 -23.05
N TYR A 557 -13.21 11.11 -23.13
CA TYR A 557 -13.37 9.66 -23.19
C TYR A 557 -12.64 9.06 -24.40
N LYS A 558 -12.82 9.63 -25.60
CA LYS A 558 -12.14 9.18 -26.83
C LYS A 558 -10.63 9.27 -26.71
N TYR A 559 -10.13 10.35 -26.11
CA TYR A 559 -8.71 10.52 -25.85
C TYR A 559 -8.20 9.46 -24.87
N ALA A 560 -8.88 9.27 -23.74
CA ALA A 560 -8.55 8.27 -22.73
C ALA A 560 -8.50 6.86 -23.35
N GLN A 561 -9.44 6.55 -24.25
CA GLN A 561 -9.49 5.31 -25.00
C GLN A 561 -8.29 5.17 -25.95
N TYR A 562 -7.98 6.22 -26.71
CA TYR A 562 -6.86 6.22 -27.66
C TYR A 562 -5.50 5.96 -26.99
N ILE A 563 -5.26 6.55 -25.81
CA ILE A 563 -3.97 6.39 -25.10
C ILE A 563 -3.93 5.21 -24.12
N GLY A 564 -5.02 4.45 -23.96
CA GLY A 564 -5.11 3.40 -22.94
C GLY A 564 -4.96 3.95 -21.52
N ALA A 565 -5.59 5.08 -21.23
CA ALA A 565 -5.42 5.78 -19.96
C ALA A 565 -5.92 4.96 -18.77
N GLY A 566 -5.18 4.99 -17.67
CA GLY A 566 -5.61 4.36 -16.40
C GLY A 566 -6.86 5.00 -15.77
N PHE A 567 -7.38 6.09 -16.32
CA PHE A 567 -8.61 6.77 -15.90
C PHE A 567 -9.79 6.57 -16.87
N LEU A 568 -9.64 5.71 -17.89
CA LEU A 568 -10.68 5.46 -18.89
C LEU A 568 -12.03 5.05 -18.26
N ASP A 569 -12.01 4.15 -17.28
CA ASP A 569 -13.21 3.73 -16.53
C ASP A 569 -13.96 4.93 -15.92
N ALA A 570 -13.24 5.81 -15.22
CA ALA A 570 -13.83 6.99 -14.58
C ALA A 570 -14.42 7.96 -15.61
N THR A 571 -13.79 8.14 -16.77
CA THR A 571 -14.34 9.00 -17.83
C THR A 571 -15.60 8.43 -18.46
N TYR A 572 -15.67 7.11 -18.61
CA TYR A 572 -16.85 6.42 -19.13
C TYR A 572 -18.03 6.49 -18.15
N GLU A 573 -17.76 6.25 -16.86
CA GLU A 573 -18.76 6.37 -15.79
C GLU A 573 -19.35 7.79 -15.74
N GLN A 574 -18.50 8.82 -15.72
CA GLN A 574 -18.92 10.22 -15.72
C GLN A 574 -19.75 10.60 -16.95
N LEU A 575 -19.40 10.06 -18.13
CA LEU A 575 -20.13 10.33 -19.36
C LEU A 575 -21.58 9.82 -19.28
N LEU A 576 -21.80 8.64 -18.71
CA LEU A 576 -23.16 8.10 -18.53
C LEU A 576 -23.95 8.92 -17.50
N HIS A 577 -23.36 9.25 -16.34
CA HIS A 577 -24.00 10.10 -15.33
C HIS A 577 -24.47 11.43 -15.92
N HIS A 578 -23.61 12.06 -16.73
CA HIS A 578 -23.93 13.31 -17.40
C HIS A 578 -25.00 13.15 -18.48
N ALA A 579 -24.95 12.05 -19.25
CA ALA A 579 -25.98 11.74 -20.24
C ALA A 579 -27.37 11.63 -19.60
N VAL A 580 -27.47 10.95 -18.45
CA VAL A 580 -28.72 10.83 -17.69
C VAL A 580 -29.18 12.17 -17.14
N HIS A 581 -28.25 12.98 -16.61
CA HIS A 581 -28.55 14.33 -16.12
C HIS A 581 -29.16 15.24 -17.20
N GLU A 582 -28.67 15.16 -18.44
CA GLU A 582 -29.21 15.95 -19.55
C GLU A 582 -30.49 15.35 -20.17
N ALA A 583 -30.75 14.04 -20.00
CA ALA A 583 -31.80 13.31 -20.69
C ALA A 583 -33.20 13.90 -20.47
N TYR A 584 -33.54 14.21 -19.22
CA TYR A 584 -34.86 14.74 -18.86
C TYR A 584 -35.07 16.15 -19.40
N ALA A 585 -34.08 17.03 -19.24
CA ALA A 585 -34.15 18.41 -19.74
C ALA A 585 -34.27 18.47 -21.28
N LYS A 586 -33.69 17.50 -21.99
CA LYS A 586 -33.73 17.39 -23.46
C LYS A 586 -34.91 16.57 -23.98
N ASN A 587 -35.72 15.97 -23.10
CA ASN A 587 -36.76 15.01 -23.45
C ASN A 587 -36.24 13.89 -24.39
N SER A 588 -35.01 13.43 -24.14
CA SER A 588 -34.33 12.39 -24.93
C SER A 588 -33.77 11.35 -23.96
N PRO A 589 -34.46 10.22 -23.73
CA PRO A 589 -33.98 9.18 -22.82
C PRO A 589 -32.61 8.63 -23.25
N VAL A 590 -31.81 8.23 -22.26
CA VAL A 590 -30.65 7.37 -22.50
C VAL A 590 -31.17 5.94 -22.62
N VAL A 591 -30.93 5.30 -23.75
CA VAL A 591 -31.37 3.93 -24.03
C VAL A 591 -30.18 3.00 -23.86
N LEU A 592 -30.35 1.98 -23.01
CA LEU A 592 -29.41 0.89 -22.82
C LEU A 592 -29.94 -0.34 -23.56
N THR A 593 -29.27 -0.74 -24.64
CA THR A 593 -29.67 -1.92 -25.43
C THR A 593 -29.19 -3.19 -24.73
N VAL A 594 -30.08 -4.15 -24.47
CA VAL A 594 -29.75 -5.39 -23.77
C VAL A 594 -29.19 -6.42 -24.75
N HIS A 595 -28.04 -7.02 -24.42
CA HIS A 595 -27.32 -8.00 -25.24
C HIS A 595 -27.36 -9.43 -24.69
N THR A 596 -27.87 -9.62 -23.47
CA THR A 596 -28.11 -10.93 -22.88
C THR A 596 -29.41 -11.55 -23.35
N GLU A 597 -29.53 -12.88 -23.28
CA GLU A 597 -30.84 -13.52 -23.32
C GLU A 597 -31.62 -13.16 -22.05
N SER A 598 -32.61 -12.28 -22.19
CA SER A 598 -33.48 -11.85 -21.10
C SER A 598 -34.89 -11.53 -21.61
N GLU A 599 -35.77 -11.16 -20.70
CA GLU A 599 -37.13 -10.71 -20.99
C GLU A 599 -37.22 -9.25 -21.47
N TYR A 600 -36.10 -8.52 -21.57
CA TYR A 600 -36.08 -7.13 -22.00
C TYR A 600 -35.17 -6.92 -23.21
N ASP A 601 -35.58 -6.03 -24.11
CA ASP A 601 -34.75 -5.59 -25.22
C ASP A 601 -34.00 -4.28 -24.87
N GLU A 602 -34.61 -3.42 -24.06
CA GLU A 602 -34.11 -2.07 -23.80
C GLU A 602 -34.46 -1.56 -22.40
N ILE A 603 -33.58 -0.73 -21.82
CA ILE A 603 -33.85 0.02 -20.59
C ILE A 603 -33.71 1.52 -20.89
N GLN A 604 -34.70 2.31 -20.48
CA GLN A 604 -34.74 3.75 -20.72
C GLN A 604 -34.53 4.55 -19.44
N LEU A 605 -33.48 5.37 -19.43
CA LEU A 605 -33.15 6.27 -18.32
C LEU A 605 -33.55 7.70 -18.68
N CYS A 606 -34.60 8.19 -18.03
CA CYS A 606 -35.07 9.57 -18.14
C CYS A 606 -35.78 9.95 -16.85
N VAL A 607 -35.06 10.61 -15.94
CA VAL A 607 -35.58 10.96 -14.62
C VAL A 607 -35.34 12.44 -14.31
N PRO A 608 -36.27 13.10 -13.61
CA PRO A 608 -36.19 14.54 -13.32
C PRO A 608 -35.08 14.90 -12.34
N ARG A 609 -34.62 13.96 -11.51
CA ARG A 609 -33.68 14.23 -10.43
C ARG A 609 -32.46 13.31 -10.51
N VAL A 610 -31.28 13.92 -10.46
CA VAL A 610 -29.99 13.23 -10.36
C VAL A 610 -29.32 13.64 -9.05
N GLU A 611 -28.94 12.68 -8.22
CA GLU A 611 -28.34 12.91 -6.90
C GLU A 611 -27.00 12.17 -6.74
N CYS A 612 -25.98 12.90 -6.29
CA CYS A 612 -24.68 12.37 -5.91
C CYS A 612 -24.50 12.51 -4.39
N SER A 613 -24.47 11.42 -3.63
CA SER A 613 -24.33 11.47 -2.16
C SER A 613 -23.81 10.16 -1.54
N GLY A 614 -23.39 10.22 -0.28
CA GLY A 614 -22.79 9.10 0.44
C GLY A 614 -21.26 9.12 0.34
N GLU A 615 -20.59 9.72 1.31
CA GLU A 615 -19.13 9.92 1.31
C GLU A 615 -18.35 8.64 1.69
N ASP A 616 -19.02 7.69 2.33
CA ASP A 616 -18.52 6.36 2.66
C ASP A 616 -19.56 5.27 2.39
N GLU A 617 -19.15 4.01 2.55
CA GLU A 617 -20.02 2.87 2.25
C GLU A 617 -21.30 2.83 3.11
N ASN A 618 -21.22 3.17 4.40
CA ASN A 618 -22.37 3.13 5.29
C ASN A 618 -23.36 4.23 4.92
N GLU A 619 -22.86 5.44 4.65
CA GLU A 619 -23.71 6.55 4.22
C GLU A 619 -24.41 6.22 2.90
N CYS A 620 -23.71 5.59 1.94
CA CYS A 620 -24.34 5.14 0.70
C CYS A 620 -25.53 4.19 0.95
N TYR A 621 -25.41 3.20 1.84
CA TYR A 621 -26.56 2.35 2.17
C TYR A 621 -27.70 3.14 2.82
N CYS A 622 -27.40 4.11 3.70
CA CYS A 622 -28.44 4.99 4.27
C CYS A 622 -29.17 5.79 3.19
N ARG A 623 -28.48 6.27 2.15
CA ARG A 623 -29.09 7.01 1.04
C ARG A 623 -30.08 6.16 0.24
N LEU A 624 -29.83 4.85 0.10
CA LEU A 624 -30.73 3.94 -0.61
C LEU A 624 -32.05 3.72 0.13
N VAL A 625 -32.02 3.74 1.47
CA VAL A 625 -33.24 3.61 2.30
C VAL A 625 -34.21 4.76 2.05
N ASP A 626 -33.68 5.98 1.84
CA ASP A 626 -34.46 7.21 1.67
C ASP A 626 -34.60 7.66 0.20
N LEU A 627 -34.14 6.84 -0.75
CA LEU A 627 -34.13 7.18 -2.17
C LEU A 627 -35.54 7.45 -2.72
N ALA A 628 -35.72 8.59 -3.40
CA ALA A 628 -36.99 8.93 -4.05
C ALA A 628 -37.17 8.16 -5.36
N ALA A 629 -38.43 7.88 -5.73
CA ALA A 629 -38.77 7.06 -6.89
C ALA A 629 -38.34 7.66 -8.24
N GLU A 630 -38.29 8.99 -8.35
CA GLU A 630 -37.90 9.70 -9.58
C GLU A 630 -36.45 10.20 -9.55
N THR A 631 -35.59 9.50 -8.81
CA THR A 631 -34.18 9.87 -8.64
C THR A 631 -33.27 8.83 -9.28
N TYR A 632 -32.34 9.30 -10.11
CA TYR A 632 -31.11 8.58 -10.43
C TYR A 632 -30.08 8.93 -9.37
N TRP A 633 -29.74 7.95 -8.54
CA TRP A 633 -28.74 8.14 -7.50
C TRP A 633 -27.45 7.46 -7.90
N HIS A 634 -26.33 8.15 -7.70
CA HIS A 634 -25.00 7.57 -7.79
C HIS A 634 -24.18 7.94 -6.55
N PRO A 635 -23.28 7.06 -6.08
CA PRO A 635 -22.57 7.26 -4.83
C PRO A 635 -21.54 8.39 -4.95
N ASP A 636 -21.40 9.19 -3.89
CA ASP A 636 -20.25 10.10 -3.80
C ASP A 636 -18.95 9.33 -3.48
N TYR A 637 -19.07 8.18 -2.82
CA TYR A 637 -17.97 7.27 -2.55
C TYR A 637 -17.59 6.44 -3.80
N PRO A 638 -16.44 6.70 -4.45
CA PRO A 638 -16.06 6.07 -5.72
C PRO A 638 -15.68 4.59 -5.60
N PHE A 639 -15.62 4.06 -4.38
CA PHE A 639 -15.35 2.65 -4.12
C PHE A 639 -16.55 1.95 -3.50
N PHE A 640 -17.74 2.55 -3.64
CA PHE A 640 -18.97 1.89 -3.27
C PHE A 640 -19.07 0.58 -4.05
N PRO A 641 -19.33 -0.55 -3.39
CA PRO A 641 -19.11 -1.84 -4.00
C PRO A 641 -20.15 -2.15 -5.08
N PHE A 642 -19.64 -2.59 -6.23
CA PHE A 642 -20.37 -3.39 -7.24
C PHE A 642 -21.49 -2.69 -8.03
N ILE A 643 -21.82 -1.45 -7.69
CA ILE A 643 -22.72 -0.61 -8.47
C ILE A 643 -22.21 0.83 -8.51
N ASP A 644 -22.47 1.51 -9.61
CA ASP A 644 -22.14 2.91 -9.82
C ASP A 644 -23.39 3.79 -9.82
N ALA A 645 -24.60 3.22 -9.92
CA ALA A 645 -25.86 3.94 -9.72
C ALA A 645 -27.05 3.03 -9.38
N VAL A 646 -28.09 3.61 -8.79
CA VAL A 646 -29.42 3.01 -8.62
C VAL A 646 -30.48 3.94 -9.18
N VAL A 647 -31.41 3.38 -9.96
CA VAL A 647 -32.48 4.16 -10.59
C VAL A 647 -33.73 3.31 -10.78
N MET A 648 -34.90 3.91 -10.55
CA MET A 648 -36.17 3.34 -11.01
C MET A 648 -36.43 3.80 -12.45
N CYS A 649 -36.61 2.87 -13.37
CA CYS A 649 -36.65 3.14 -14.81
C CYS A 649 -37.63 2.22 -15.56
N GLN A 650 -37.88 2.54 -16.83
CA GLN A 650 -38.73 1.73 -17.71
C GLN A 650 -37.88 0.73 -18.49
N ALA A 651 -38.31 -0.53 -18.52
CA ALA A 651 -37.72 -1.58 -19.33
C ALA A 651 -38.76 -2.11 -20.34
N THR A 652 -38.35 -2.22 -21.60
CA THR A 652 -39.21 -2.68 -22.71
C THR A 652 -39.11 -4.18 -22.84
N ARG A 653 -40.25 -4.87 -22.77
CA ARG A 653 -40.31 -6.34 -22.84
C ARG A 653 -39.96 -6.86 -24.23
N ARG A 654 -39.20 -7.95 -24.24
CA ARG A 654 -38.67 -8.54 -25.46
C ARG A 654 -39.77 -8.89 -26.46
N GLY A 655 -39.64 -8.38 -27.68
CA GLY A 655 -40.59 -8.63 -28.77
C GLY A 655 -41.97 -7.99 -28.58
N SER A 656 -42.09 -6.97 -27.71
CA SER A 656 -43.32 -6.21 -27.48
C SER A 656 -43.01 -4.72 -27.25
N ASP A 657 -44.02 -3.87 -27.41
CA ASP A 657 -43.93 -2.44 -27.04
C ASP A 657 -44.34 -2.18 -25.57
N GLU A 658 -44.57 -3.23 -24.78
CA GLU A 658 -44.95 -3.09 -23.38
C GLU A 658 -43.74 -2.72 -22.51
N THR A 659 -43.90 -1.66 -21.71
CA THR A 659 -42.90 -1.22 -20.75
C THR A 659 -43.31 -1.57 -19.33
N GLU A 660 -42.37 -2.00 -18.50
CA GLU A 660 -42.58 -2.14 -17.05
C GLU A 660 -41.52 -1.42 -16.22
N THR A 661 -41.93 -0.98 -15.04
CA THR A 661 -41.04 -0.29 -14.11
C THR A 661 -40.15 -1.28 -13.36
N ILE A 662 -38.84 -1.05 -13.39
CA ILE A 662 -37.84 -1.82 -12.65
C ILE A 662 -36.94 -0.91 -11.80
N VAL A 663 -36.27 -1.48 -10.81
CA VAL A 663 -35.12 -0.88 -10.14
C VAL A 663 -33.86 -1.46 -10.75
N ALA A 664 -33.09 -0.61 -11.43
CA ALA A 664 -31.84 -0.98 -12.05
C ALA A 664 -30.67 -0.61 -11.13
N TYR A 665 -29.84 -1.62 -10.81
CA TYR A 665 -28.54 -1.47 -10.20
C TYR A 665 -27.51 -1.39 -11.33
N LEU A 666 -27.07 -0.17 -11.67
CA LEU A 666 -26.17 0.05 -12.80
C LEU A 666 -24.73 -0.20 -12.37
N GLN A 667 -23.99 -0.91 -13.22
CA GLN A 667 -22.56 -1.10 -13.08
C GLN A 667 -21.89 -0.84 -14.43
N MET A 668 -21.25 0.31 -14.56
CA MET A 668 -20.47 0.71 -15.72
C MET A 668 -19.12 -0.01 -15.72
N THR A 669 -18.66 -0.46 -16.89
CA THR A 669 -17.32 -1.04 -17.02
C THR A 669 -16.85 -1.00 -18.47
N ILE A 670 -15.54 -0.80 -18.66
CA ILE A 670 -14.88 -1.02 -19.96
C ILE A 670 -14.25 -2.43 -20.06
N SER A 671 -14.27 -3.19 -18.97
CA SER A 671 -13.74 -4.55 -18.89
C SER A 671 -14.74 -5.54 -19.47
N ASN A 672 -14.24 -6.59 -20.11
CA ASN A 672 -15.04 -7.73 -20.54
C ASN A 672 -15.22 -8.78 -19.44
N GLU A 673 -14.68 -8.57 -18.25
CA GLU A 673 -14.87 -9.49 -17.12
C GLU A 673 -15.07 -8.74 -15.80
N LYS A 674 -15.86 -9.36 -14.91
CA LYS A 674 -16.05 -8.89 -13.54
C LYS A 674 -16.37 -10.05 -12.59
N THR A 675 -15.91 -9.94 -11.34
CA THR A 675 -16.27 -10.90 -10.28
C THR A 675 -17.42 -10.36 -9.44
N PHE A 676 -18.51 -11.11 -9.40
CA PHE A 676 -19.68 -10.85 -8.57
C PHE A 676 -19.37 -11.06 -7.08
N LYS A 677 -20.09 -10.35 -6.21
CA LYS A 677 -19.93 -10.46 -4.76
C LYS A 677 -21.29 -10.66 -4.09
N PRO A 678 -21.72 -11.92 -3.83
CA PRO A 678 -23.06 -12.21 -3.30
C PRO A 678 -23.39 -11.45 -2.03
N GLU A 679 -22.43 -11.35 -1.10
CA GLU A 679 -22.62 -10.63 0.15
C GLU A 679 -22.88 -9.13 -0.02
N ARG A 680 -22.34 -8.52 -1.09
CA ARG A 680 -22.56 -7.09 -1.36
C ARG A 680 -23.93 -6.86 -2.00
N LEU A 681 -24.37 -7.75 -2.91
CA LEU A 681 -25.74 -7.69 -3.43
C LEU A 681 -26.76 -7.89 -2.32
N ARG A 682 -26.51 -8.84 -1.40
CA ARG A 682 -27.39 -9.07 -0.24
C ARG A 682 -27.58 -7.79 0.58
N ARG A 683 -26.48 -7.12 0.93
CA ARG A 683 -26.54 -5.82 1.65
C ARG A 683 -27.26 -4.73 0.86
N LEU A 684 -27.05 -4.67 -0.46
CA LEU A 684 -27.74 -3.71 -1.31
C LEU A 684 -29.25 -3.95 -1.31
N ASN A 685 -29.67 -5.21 -1.46
CA ASN A 685 -31.07 -5.62 -1.37
C ASN A 685 -31.66 -5.30 0.00
N GLU A 686 -30.97 -5.63 1.09
CA GLU A 686 -31.40 -5.30 2.46
C GLU A 686 -31.60 -3.79 2.68
N ALA A 687 -30.80 -2.93 2.03
CA ALA A 687 -30.97 -1.49 2.09
C ALA A 687 -32.19 -1.03 1.27
N VAL A 688 -32.38 -1.58 0.08
CA VAL A 688 -33.52 -1.27 -0.80
C VAL A 688 -34.85 -1.83 -0.26
N ASP A 689 -34.82 -2.95 0.44
CA ASP A 689 -36.00 -3.56 1.10
C ASP A 689 -36.56 -2.67 2.22
N LYS A 690 -35.72 -1.85 2.85
CA LYS A 690 -36.15 -0.85 3.83
C LYS A 690 -36.82 0.36 3.20
N ASN A 691 -36.69 0.54 1.89
CA ASN A 691 -37.33 1.63 1.16
C ASN A 691 -38.74 1.21 0.71
N PRO A 692 -39.81 1.78 1.28
CA PRO A 692 -41.19 1.38 0.98
C PRO A 692 -41.60 1.64 -0.48
N LYS A 693 -40.87 2.52 -1.20
CA LYS A 693 -41.14 2.83 -2.61
C LYS A 693 -40.48 1.83 -3.57
N LEU A 694 -39.45 1.10 -3.12
CA LEU A 694 -38.65 0.22 -3.97
C LEU A 694 -38.84 -1.27 -3.64
N VAL A 695 -39.30 -1.60 -2.43
CA VAL A 695 -39.34 -2.97 -1.90
C VAL A 695 -40.08 -3.95 -2.83
N ASN A 696 -41.22 -3.57 -3.39
CA ASN A 696 -42.06 -4.43 -4.24
C ASN A 696 -41.81 -4.26 -5.75
N VAL A 697 -40.76 -3.54 -6.14
CA VAL A 697 -40.42 -3.33 -7.55
C VAL A 697 -39.40 -4.37 -7.98
N LYS A 698 -39.55 -4.91 -9.19
CA LYS A 698 -38.61 -5.88 -9.77
C LYS A 698 -37.22 -5.28 -9.92
N ARG A 699 -36.18 -6.07 -9.63
CA ARG A 699 -34.79 -5.60 -9.57
C ARG A 699 -33.94 -6.28 -10.62
N ALA A 700 -33.04 -5.52 -11.21
CA ALA A 700 -32.05 -6.04 -12.14
C ALA A 700 -30.68 -5.43 -11.86
N LEU A 701 -29.65 -6.26 -11.88
CA LEU A 701 -28.28 -5.79 -12.07
C LEU A 701 -28.07 -5.54 -13.55
N VAL A 702 -27.68 -4.33 -13.91
CA VAL A 702 -27.45 -3.92 -15.30
C VAL A 702 -25.98 -3.55 -15.45
N VAL A 703 -25.22 -4.42 -16.10
CA VAL A 703 -23.84 -4.15 -16.49
C VAL A 703 -23.87 -3.33 -17.77
N VAL A 704 -23.26 -2.15 -17.76
CA VAL A 704 -23.29 -1.21 -18.89
C VAL A 704 -21.90 -1.10 -19.52
N GLY A 705 -21.72 -1.68 -20.71
CA GLY A 705 -20.48 -1.65 -21.48
C GLY A 705 -20.47 -0.59 -22.59
N PRO A 706 -19.28 -0.14 -23.04
CA PRO A 706 -19.13 0.97 -23.98
C PRO A 706 -19.38 0.60 -25.44
N ASP A 707 -19.39 -0.68 -25.79
CA ASP A 707 -19.66 -1.13 -27.16
C ASP A 707 -20.18 -2.58 -27.18
N PRO A 708 -20.82 -3.01 -28.30
CA PRO A 708 -21.37 -4.35 -28.42
C PRO A 708 -20.35 -5.50 -28.31
N ASN A 709 -19.07 -5.27 -28.62
CA ASN A 709 -18.05 -6.31 -28.51
C ASN A 709 -17.71 -6.58 -27.05
N VAL A 710 -17.53 -5.52 -26.25
CA VAL A 710 -17.34 -5.66 -24.80
C VAL A 710 -18.57 -6.32 -24.17
N CYS A 711 -19.78 -5.90 -24.58
CA CYS A 711 -21.02 -6.45 -24.03
C CYS A 711 -21.24 -7.93 -24.40
N SER A 712 -20.97 -8.32 -25.64
CA SER A 712 -21.17 -9.71 -26.11
C SER A 712 -20.13 -10.70 -25.58
N THR A 713 -18.95 -10.22 -25.20
CA THR A 713 -17.88 -11.04 -24.60
C THR A 713 -17.81 -10.93 -23.08
N PHE A 714 -18.77 -10.21 -22.47
CA PHE A 714 -18.75 -9.95 -21.05
C PHE A 714 -18.95 -11.23 -20.22
N THR A 715 -18.08 -11.45 -19.25
CA THR A 715 -18.16 -12.58 -18.32
C THR A 715 -18.32 -12.09 -16.88
N LEU A 716 -19.41 -12.49 -16.23
CA LEU A 716 -19.64 -12.26 -14.80
C LEU A 716 -19.31 -13.53 -14.02
N HIS A 717 -18.19 -13.55 -13.31
CA HIS A 717 -17.81 -14.65 -12.43
C HIS A 717 -18.62 -14.62 -11.14
N ASP A 718 -18.92 -15.78 -10.56
CA ASP A 718 -19.63 -15.95 -9.28
C ASP A 718 -21.04 -15.33 -9.22
N ALA A 719 -21.66 -15.08 -10.39
CA ALA A 719 -23.00 -14.53 -10.49
C ALA A 719 -24.06 -15.48 -9.89
N PRO A 720 -25.13 -14.95 -9.27
CA PRO A 720 -26.30 -15.74 -8.91
C PRO A 720 -26.95 -16.25 -10.20
N ARG A 721 -27.70 -17.35 -10.09
CA ARG A 721 -28.45 -17.83 -11.27
C ARG A 721 -29.43 -16.75 -11.70
N SER A 722 -29.68 -16.63 -13.00
CA SER A 722 -30.63 -15.62 -13.53
C SER A 722 -32.05 -15.77 -12.95
N GLU A 723 -32.38 -16.98 -12.48
CA GLU A 723 -33.62 -17.33 -11.76
C GLU A 723 -33.67 -16.74 -10.34
N GLU A 724 -32.52 -16.54 -9.70
CA GLU A 724 -32.37 -16.01 -8.34
C GLU A 724 -32.26 -14.48 -8.34
N PHE A 725 -31.52 -13.93 -9.29
CA PHE A 725 -31.41 -12.48 -9.47
C PHE A 725 -31.11 -12.12 -10.92
N MET A 726 -31.93 -11.23 -11.48
CA MET A 726 -31.80 -10.84 -12.86
C MET A 726 -30.52 -10.05 -13.10
N THR A 727 -29.71 -10.53 -14.04
CA THR A 727 -28.52 -9.85 -14.52
C THR A 727 -28.65 -9.58 -16.01
N LEU A 728 -28.48 -8.33 -16.40
CA LEU A 728 -28.55 -7.84 -17.76
C LEU A 728 -27.20 -7.27 -18.16
N VAL A 729 -26.72 -7.61 -19.35
CA VAL A 729 -25.60 -6.89 -19.96
C VAL A 729 -26.18 -5.98 -21.04
N SER A 730 -25.89 -4.70 -20.93
CA SER A 730 -26.39 -3.68 -21.84
C SER A 730 -25.29 -2.78 -22.36
N CYS A 731 -25.55 -2.15 -23.50
CA CYS A 731 -24.61 -1.26 -24.16
C CYS A 731 -25.07 0.19 -24.08
N PHE A 732 -24.16 1.07 -23.68
CA PHE A 732 -24.25 2.52 -23.90
C PHE A 732 -23.05 2.92 -24.74
N ASP A 733 -23.23 3.05 -26.06
CA ASP A 733 -22.14 3.38 -26.97
C ASP A 733 -21.91 4.91 -27.02
N PRO A 734 -20.79 5.42 -26.48
CA PRO A 734 -20.48 6.85 -26.51
C PRO A 734 -20.43 7.44 -27.92
N ARG A 735 -20.15 6.64 -28.95
CA ARG A 735 -20.06 7.09 -30.34
C ARG A 735 -21.43 7.49 -30.90
N GLN A 736 -22.52 6.96 -30.36
CA GLN A 736 -23.86 7.35 -30.77
C GLN A 736 -24.19 8.80 -30.39
N LEU A 737 -23.48 9.35 -29.40
CA LEU A 737 -23.61 10.75 -29.02
C LEU A 737 -23.12 11.68 -30.15
N ASP A 738 -22.05 11.33 -30.88
CA ASP A 738 -21.55 12.12 -32.03
C ASP A 738 -22.64 12.36 -33.08
N HIS A 739 -23.47 11.36 -33.33
CA HIS A 739 -24.53 11.42 -34.34
C HIS A 739 -25.71 12.29 -33.92
N LYS A 740 -25.99 12.42 -32.62
CA LYS A 740 -27.04 13.30 -32.10
C LYS A 740 -26.63 14.79 -32.16
N TYR A 741 -25.38 15.12 -31.87
CA TYR A 741 -24.90 16.52 -31.88
C TYR A 741 -24.67 17.08 -33.29
N ASN A 742 -24.20 16.26 -34.25
CA ASN A 742 -24.04 16.70 -35.64
C ASN A 742 -25.37 16.94 -36.39
N ARG A 743 -26.52 16.50 -35.85
CA ARG A 743 -27.85 16.80 -36.41
C ARG A 743 -28.48 18.08 -35.85
N GLY A 744 -27.97 18.62 -34.74
CA GLY A 744 -28.49 19.84 -34.10
C GLY A 744 -27.92 21.16 -34.64
N THR A 745 -26.98 21.10 -35.59
CA THR A 745 -26.29 22.25 -36.20
C THR A 745 -26.55 22.40 -37.71
N ARG A 746 -27.65 21.83 -38.23
CA ARG A 746 -28.13 22.10 -39.59
C ARG A 746 -29.46 22.83 -39.60
#